data_AF-A0A1B8F6Z2-F1
#
_entry.id   AF-A0A1B8F6Z2-F1
#
_cell.length_a   1.000
_cell.length_b   1.000
_cell.length_c   1.000
_cell.angle_alpha   90.00
_cell.angle_beta   90.00
_cell.angle_gamma   90.00
#
_symmetry.space_group_name_H-M   'P 1'
#
loop_
_entity.id
_entity.type
_entity.pdbx_description
1 polymer ?
#
loop_
_entity_poly.entity_id
_entity_poly.type
_entity_poly.pdbx_seq_one_letter_code
_entity_poly.pdbx_strand_id
1 'polypeptide(L)'
;MQTNVTFTIYERDCTRKDGLYGYRVGISPDGSRSLAACLPPDLFEVFKCTAAITPDCFNMFTEQYTELLSIGGFSESSPQGAGAERSVSRMTLRQLLLTGLEHAVKFDKVFTHYTLNSDGTVTANFKDGTQAVGDVLVGADGTNSPVRKQYLPHAILRETGLYGATAKLPLIEETRKLLTPKVLRGVNMFMAPHGDSCILHVMEFPWDHNGNLKNNVGGNDQELIKEWPGLNFDNTRDYIMLGFGSHGRRLPNNYMSLDGPSLHALLLDRTSSWHPDLRKLFELSEPNTCFPLNIRTTERLQPWESSPVTLIGDAIHTMTPGLGVGANTALLDAQILAAALVSSAGKDLSVVTAVAKYEQQMHTYAWDRVEKSLERFNADDAIYKPGLRGGLALMLMRVGMRVVNSLPPIKRKMAAAMTAERGEPKESSLLVACFGAIVNLNAAAASVLEVDLVFPRNETYAPITWFPVVFAFQNAERARLLNPHISYTIRNWDDMLGNNGASFSHDLRLANWSSHDPYFVYNYFHDVFAKEGRLSRDMIRNSSSWSVLFTIENSGPEIDLVAVTDNKTCPAELGVAINVTDTTMTVPFGVDWSGGDTCAVVASPTPTPTADPCRVKIDSVVVASMSASLAATLCKGINPPANCTKDDESVAQQLVVAGVSSVGISSTDRPLITYGQSGQATIGLYIGQGLLNQGLSESALKMFQDNLANLTVSTPSLAMQLCGPNYDSTHIFGIMATSNGTFNPIQDAIKNWANATCLSFSGSTNFSGQAMFTTPLLHTNHTTNLTVLVEELHTRAEGECRTVQVDAGNGCAELATKCGISPADFTKVNPRSDFCSTLKPNQHVCCSAGDLPDFKPKPNEDGSCNLTRQDLEDFNGNTWGWNGCDHLFKGTIICLSKGTPPFPSPIANSVCGPQYPGPKPPADGSDIADLNPCPLNACCNIWGQCGITKDFCADTNTGAPGTAEPGTHGCIFNCDLDVVKGDGTGAIKIAYFQGYGLSRECLFQDASQVDTSQYTHIHFAFGTLTTSYDVDVGDALSSYQFGEFKRISGAKRILSLGGWDFSTMPAT
;
A
#
# COMPACT_ATOMS: atom_id res chain seq x y z
N MET A 1 23.52 44.34 -3.23
CA MET A 1 23.69 44.38 -1.76
C MET A 1 22.61 45.28 -1.19
N GLN A 2 21.49 44.74 -0.75
CA GLN A 2 20.32 45.56 -0.44
C GLN A 2 20.26 46.09 1.00
N THR A 3 21.06 45.59 1.96
CA THR A 3 20.93 46.00 3.38
C THR A 3 22.23 45.88 4.20
N ASN A 4 22.30 46.57 5.36
CA ASN A 4 23.43 46.63 6.31
C ASN A 4 23.64 45.36 7.18
N VAL A 5 23.04 44.22 6.82
CA VAL A 5 23.16 42.97 7.60
C VAL A 5 24.33 42.16 7.07
N THR A 6 25.32 41.87 7.90
CA THR A 6 26.43 40.97 7.54
C THR A 6 25.98 39.51 7.64
N PHE A 7 26.39 38.67 6.71
CA PHE A 7 26.04 37.24 6.69
C PHE A 7 27.17 36.39 6.14
N THR A 8 27.13 35.10 6.43
CA THR A 8 28.01 34.08 5.84
C THR A 8 27.19 32.80 5.67
N ILE A 9 27.33 32.15 4.53
CA ILE A 9 26.62 30.90 4.19
C ILE A 9 27.62 29.75 4.34
N TYR A 10 27.24 28.74 5.13
CA TYR A 10 28.03 27.53 5.31
C TYR A 10 27.35 26.39 4.55
N GLU A 11 28.01 25.89 3.52
CA GLU A 11 27.50 24.88 2.60
C GLU A 11 28.31 23.59 2.76
N ARG A 12 27.62 22.46 2.87
CA ARG A 12 28.24 21.14 3.06
C ARG A 12 28.89 20.60 1.80
N ASP A 13 28.39 21.02 0.64
CA ASP A 13 28.97 20.68 -0.66
C ASP A 13 30.42 21.21 -0.71
N CYS A 14 31.35 20.44 -1.27
CA CYS A 14 32.77 20.81 -1.30
C CYS A 14 33.05 21.97 -2.26
N THR A 15 32.24 22.10 -3.32
CA THR A 15 32.38 23.12 -4.35
C THR A 15 31.01 23.63 -4.81
N ARG A 16 31.03 24.77 -5.51
CA ARG A 16 29.86 25.32 -6.22
C ARG A 16 29.25 24.35 -7.25
N LYS A 17 30.01 23.34 -7.70
CA LYS A 17 29.60 22.37 -8.74
C LYS A 17 28.88 21.14 -8.15
N ASP A 18 29.00 20.87 -6.85
CA ASP A 18 28.42 19.68 -6.23
C ASP A 18 26.91 19.86 -5.96
N GLY A 19 26.17 18.76 -5.80
CA GLY A 19 24.73 18.78 -5.48
C GLY A 19 23.80 19.32 -6.59
N LEU A 20 24.34 19.59 -7.78
CA LEU A 20 23.62 20.12 -8.94
C LEU A 20 22.84 19.02 -9.70
N TYR A 21 21.80 18.50 -9.05
CA TYR A 21 20.77 17.73 -9.74
C TYR A 21 19.79 18.68 -10.41
N GLY A 22 19.74 18.67 -11.74
CA GLY A 22 18.84 19.54 -12.50
C GLY A 22 17.45 18.92 -12.59
N TYR A 23 16.44 19.71 -12.30
CA TYR A 23 15.05 19.43 -12.62
C TYR A 23 14.33 20.76 -12.73
N ARG A 24 13.13 20.72 -13.29
CA ARG A 24 12.28 21.90 -13.45
C ARG A 24 11.80 22.38 -12.08
N VAL A 25 11.95 23.66 -11.81
CA VAL A 25 11.32 24.36 -10.69
C VAL A 25 10.26 25.31 -11.26
N GLY A 26 9.02 25.16 -10.80
CA GLY A 26 7.96 26.12 -11.09
C GLY A 26 8.04 27.28 -10.12
N ILE A 27 8.27 28.48 -10.64
CA ILE A 27 8.26 29.71 -9.86
C ILE A 27 6.89 30.36 -10.04
N SER A 28 6.11 30.36 -8.96
CA SER A 28 4.78 30.96 -8.93
C SER A 28 4.87 32.49 -8.97
N PRO A 29 3.75 33.20 -9.19
CA PRO A 29 3.70 34.65 -9.05
C PRO A 29 4.28 35.18 -7.74
N ASP A 30 4.00 34.50 -6.61
CA ASP A 30 4.56 34.85 -5.31
C ASP A 30 6.07 34.62 -5.25
N GLY A 31 6.54 33.44 -5.65
CA GLY A 31 7.99 33.15 -5.64
C GLY A 31 8.78 34.09 -6.55
N SER A 32 8.21 34.47 -7.69
CA SER A 32 8.82 35.45 -8.59
C SER A 32 8.88 36.84 -7.98
N ARG A 33 7.82 37.27 -7.27
CA ARG A 33 7.84 38.54 -6.51
C ARG A 33 8.89 38.51 -5.40
N SER A 34 9.02 37.39 -4.70
CA SER A 34 10.06 37.22 -3.68
C SER A 34 11.47 37.30 -4.26
N LEU A 35 11.71 36.69 -5.43
CA LEU A 35 12.97 36.85 -6.16
C LEU A 35 13.20 38.30 -6.58
N ALA A 36 12.19 38.98 -7.13
CA ALA A 36 12.31 40.40 -7.50
C ALA A 36 12.61 41.30 -6.29
N ALA A 37 12.07 40.96 -5.12
CA ALA A 37 12.28 41.70 -3.88
C ALA A 37 13.68 41.48 -3.28
N CYS A 38 14.28 40.31 -3.48
CA CYS A 38 15.57 39.96 -2.87
C CYS A 38 16.78 40.11 -3.81
N LEU A 39 16.57 39.98 -5.12
CA LEU A 39 17.65 40.06 -6.10
C LEU A 39 17.93 41.50 -6.52
N PRO A 40 19.19 41.84 -6.87
CA PRO A 40 19.48 43.06 -7.62
C PRO A 40 18.62 43.13 -8.89
N PRO A 41 18.11 44.32 -9.29
CA PRO A 41 17.24 44.46 -10.46
C PRO A 41 17.83 43.83 -11.74
N ASP A 42 19.11 44.05 -12.02
CA ASP A 42 19.78 43.50 -13.20
C ASP A 42 19.85 41.97 -13.16
N LEU A 43 20.07 41.38 -11.97
CA LEU A 43 20.10 39.94 -11.80
C LEU A 43 18.70 39.32 -11.91
N PHE A 44 17.66 40.05 -11.52
CA PHE A 44 16.28 39.64 -11.78
C PHE A 44 15.94 39.68 -13.28
N GLU A 45 16.46 40.63 -14.05
CA GLU A 45 16.35 40.61 -15.52
C GLU A 45 17.02 39.37 -16.12
N VAL A 46 18.22 39.02 -15.65
CA VAL A 46 18.90 37.76 -16.04
C VAL A 46 18.06 36.54 -15.69
N PHE A 47 17.41 36.52 -14.51
CA PHE A 47 16.52 35.43 -14.12
C PHE A 47 15.35 35.26 -15.09
N LYS A 48 14.73 36.37 -15.52
CA LYS A 48 13.67 36.31 -16.54
C LYS A 48 14.21 35.77 -17.87
N CYS A 49 15.42 36.15 -18.25
CA CYS A 49 16.08 35.71 -19.47
C CYS A 49 16.58 34.26 -19.43
N THR A 50 16.55 33.58 -18.28
CA THR A 50 16.97 32.17 -18.12
C THR A 50 15.79 31.22 -17.87
N ALA A 51 14.56 31.73 -17.91
CA ALA A 51 13.36 30.92 -17.82
C ALA A 51 13.03 30.24 -19.16
N ALA A 52 12.57 28.99 -19.09
CA ALA A 52 11.93 28.30 -20.19
C ALA A 52 10.55 28.91 -20.49
N ILE A 53 10.02 28.61 -21.67
CA ILE A 53 8.67 28.94 -22.08
C ILE A 53 7.69 28.41 -21.03
N THR A 54 6.84 29.31 -20.54
CA THR A 54 5.82 28.95 -19.55
C THR A 54 4.81 27.97 -20.17
N PRO A 55 4.55 26.82 -19.52
CA PRO A 55 3.50 25.90 -19.96
C PRO A 55 2.15 26.61 -20.02
N ASP A 56 1.37 26.33 -21.06
CA ASP A 56 0.04 26.92 -21.24
C ASP A 56 -1.09 26.00 -20.78
N CYS A 57 -0.83 24.70 -20.72
CA CYS A 57 -1.81 23.72 -20.31
C CYS A 57 -1.35 22.82 -19.16
N PHE A 58 -2.33 22.29 -18.43
CA PHE A 58 -2.18 21.17 -17.52
C PHE A 58 -2.95 19.99 -18.10
N ASN A 59 -2.28 18.87 -18.30
CA ASN A 59 -2.84 17.69 -18.94
C ASN A 59 -2.72 16.46 -18.06
N MET A 60 -3.74 15.61 -18.11
CA MET A 60 -3.72 14.26 -17.53
C MET A 60 -3.97 13.25 -18.62
N PHE A 61 -3.15 12.21 -18.64
CA PHE A 61 -3.22 11.10 -19.60
C PHE A 61 -3.21 9.77 -18.87
N THR A 62 -3.69 8.72 -19.54
CA THR A 62 -3.36 7.34 -19.16
C THR A 62 -1.95 6.99 -19.60
N GLU A 63 -1.41 5.89 -19.08
CA GLU A 63 -0.16 5.25 -19.53
C GLU A 63 -0.22 4.79 -20.99
N GLN A 64 -1.41 4.68 -21.57
CA GLN A 64 -1.65 4.40 -23.00
C GLN A 64 -1.78 5.69 -23.83
N TYR A 65 -1.21 6.80 -23.32
CA TYR A 65 -1.21 8.11 -23.95
C TYR A 65 -2.60 8.67 -24.31
N THR A 66 -3.65 8.21 -23.64
CA THR A 66 -5.03 8.66 -23.89
C THR A 66 -5.38 9.83 -22.97
N GLU A 67 -5.88 10.93 -23.53
CA GLU A 67 -6.26 12.12 -22.76
C GLU A 67 -7.40 11.80 -21.77
N LEU A 68 -7.21 12.24 -20.52
CA LEU A 68 -8.22 12.23 -19.47
C LEU A 68 -8.76 13.64 -19.26
N LEU A 69 -7.87 14.61 -19.10
CA LEU A 69 -8.19 16.02 -18.82
C LEU A 69 -7.14 16.92 -19.48
N SER A 70 -7.55 18.05 -20.04
CA SER A 70 -6.62 19.07 -20.55
C SER A 70 -7.17 20.46 -20.30
N ILE A 71 -6.56 21.22 -19.38
CA ILE A 71 -6.95 22.59 -19.04
C ILE A 71 -5.91 23.54 -19.64
N GLY A 72 -6.31 24.53 -20.43
CA GLY A 72 -5.42 25.50 -21.08
C GLY A 72 -5.61 26.92 -20.57
N GLY A 73 -4.80 27.86 -21.08
CA GLY A 73 -4.88 29.30 -20.77
C GLY A 73 -4.09 29.72 -19.54
N PHE A 74 -3.24 28.85 -18.97
CA PHE A 74 -2.43 29.21 -17.80
C PHE A 74 -1.44 30.32 -18.13
N SER A 75 -0.82 30.28 -19.31
CA SER A 75 0.18 31.28 -19.69
C SER A 75 -0.43 32.65 -19.94
N GLU A 76 -1.65 32.70 -20.52
CA GLU A 76 -2.40 33.94 -20.75
C GLU A 76 -2.94 34.55 -19.45
N SER A 77 -3.33 33.71 -18.49
CA SER A 77 -3.83 34.16 -17.18
C SER A 77 -2.74 34.58 -16.20
N SER A 78 -1.48 34.29 -16.50
CA SER A 78 -0.34 34.64 -15.65
C SER A 78 -0.21 36.17 -15.53
N PRO A 79 0.03 36.72 -14.33
CA PRO A 79 0.39 38.12 -14.18
C PRO A 79 1.63 38.46 -15.02
N GLN A 80 1.78 39.73 -15.40
CA GLN A 80 2.95 40.20 -16.13
C GLN A 80 4.05 40.72 -15.18
N GLY A 81 5.23 41.00 -15.72
CA GLY A 81 6.33 41.63 -14.98
C GLY A 81 6.88 40.75 -13.85
N ALA A 82 7.08 41.32 -12.66
CA ALA A 82 7.64 40.62 -11.51
C ALA A 82 6.74 39.49 -10.97
N GLY A 83 5.45 39.46 -11.32
CA GLY A 83 4.50 38.44 -10.89
C GLY A 83 4.27 37.30 -11.90
N ALA A 84 5.04 37.21 -12.99
CA ALA A 84 4.81 36.17 -13.98
C ALA A 84 5.22 34.77 -13.51
N GLU A 85 4.42 33.77 -13.84
CA GLU A 85 4.76 32.36 -13.62
C GLU A 85 5.90 31.94 -14.58
N ARG A 86 6.91 31.27 -14.02
CA ARG A 86 8.12 30.91 -14.76
C ARG A 86 8.49 29.45 -14.52
N SER A 87 9.03 28.83 -15.55
CA SER A 87 9.62 27.49 -15.47
C SER A 87 11.13 27.63 -15.58
N VAL A 88 11.88 27.18 -14.58
CA VAL A 88 13.34 27.35 -14.56
C VAL A 88 14.06 26.05 -14.28
N SER A 89 15.28 25.92 -14.79
CA SER A 89 16.20 24.86 -14.37
C SER A 89 16.69 25.15 -12.96
N ARG A 90 16.56 24.19 -12.03
CA ARG A 90 17.09 24.31 -10.65
C ARG A 90 18.57 24.68 -10.64
N MET A 91 19.34 24.08 -11.55
CA MET A 91 20.78 24.30 -11.63
C MET A 91 21.09 25.73 -12.05
N THR A 92 20.43 26.21 -13.10
CA THR A 92 20.59 27.59 -13.58
C THR A 92 20.14 28.59 -12.52
N LEU A 93 19.03 28.31 -11.83
CA LEU A 93 18.57 29.14 -10.72
C LEU A 93 19.58 29.21 -9.57
N ARG A 94 20.17 28.09 -9.15
CA ARG A 94 21.19 28.08 -8.08
C ARG A 94 22.43 28.88 -8.49
N GLN A 95 22.90 28.74 -9.72
CA GLN A 95 24.04 29.53 -10.23
C GLN A 95 23.73 31.03 -10.19
N LEU A 96 22.55 31.41 -10.66
CA LEU A 96 22.08 32.79 -10.64
C LEU A 96 21.99 33.36 -9.22
N LEU A 97 21.45 32.58 -8.27
CA LEU A 97 21.33 33.00 -6.87
C LEU A 97 22.70 33.15 -6.18
N LEU A 98 23.73 32.45 -6.64
CA LEU A 98 25.09 32.55 -6.11
C LEU A 98 25.88 33.73 -6.69
N THR A 99 25.44 34.31 -7.81
CA THR A 99 26.13 35.43 -8.47
C THR A 99 26.27 36.62 -7.51
N GLY A 100 27.52 36.99 -7.21
CA GLY A 100 27.86 38.09 -6.32
C GLY A 100 27.88 37.71 -4.83
N LEU A 101 27.65 36.45 -4.48
CA LEU A 101 27.70 35.92 -3.11
C LEU A 101 28.94 35.04 -2.84
N GLU A 102 29.84 34.89 -3.82
CA GLU A 102 30.97 33.94 -3.75
C GLU A 102 31.87 34.17 -2.54
N HIS A 103 32.08 35.43 -2.16
CA HIS A 103 32.88 35.82 -1.00
C HIS A 103 32.24 35.45 0.35
N ALA A 104 30.91 35.31 0.38
CA ALA A 104 30.12 35.04 1.58
C ALA A 104 29.81 33.54 1.77
N VAL A 105 30.09 32.69 0.78
CA VAL A 105 29.87 31.24 0.87
C VAL A 105 31.15 30.53 1.30
N LYS A 106 31.05 29.68 2.31
CA LYS A 106 32.10 28.76 2.77
C LYS A 106 31.63 27.34 2.47
N PHE A 107 32.22 26.75 1.43
CA PHE A 107 31.99 25.35 1.05
C PHE A 107 32.76 24.39 1.98
N ASP A 108 32.43 23.11 1.90
CA ASP A 108 32.99 22.02 2.73
C ASP A 108 32.73 22.20 4.23
N LYS A 109 31.59 22.84 4.58
CA LYS A 109 31.19 23.16 5.96
C LYS A 109 29.99 22.35 6.38
N VAL A 110 30.24 21.11 6.78
CA VAL A 110 29.21 20.21 7.32
C VAL A 110 28.89 20.61 8.76
N PHE A 111 27.74 21.25 8.97
CA PHE A 111 27.24 21.61 10.30
C PHE A 111 27.04 20.36 11.17
N THR A 112 27.40 20.44 12.46
CA THR A 112 27.21 19.37 13.44
C THR A 112 26.24 19.76 14.55
N HIS A 113 26.51 20.88 15.23
CA HIS A 113 25.71 21.40 16.34
C HIS A 113 26.00 22.88 16.57
N TYR A 114 25.14 23.56 17.34
CA TYR A 114 25.37 24.92 17.80
C TYR A 114 25.42 25.02 19.32
N THR A 115 26.00 26.09 19.85
CA THR A 115 25.94 26.45 21.27
C THR A 115 25.47 27.89 21.41
N LEU A 116 24.59 28.14 22.39
CA LEU A 116 24.18 29.49 22.77
C LEU A 116 25.19 30.05 23.77
N ASN A 117 25.72 31.23 23.49
CA ASN A 117 26.69 31.90 24.35
C ASN A 117 25.96 32.79 25.37
N SER A 118 26.61 33.07 26.50
CA SER A 118 26.03 33.89 27.56
C SER A 118 25.78 35.36 27.17
N ASP A 119 26.43 35.82 26.10
CA ASP A 119 26.26 37.16 25.53
C ASP A 119 25.10 37.25 24.52
N GLY A 120 24.39 36.14 24.28
CA GLY A 120 23.26 36.07 23.35
C GLY A 120 23.63 35.69 21.92
N THR A 121 24.92 35.50 21.61
CA THR A 121 25.37 35.02 20.29
C THR A 121 25.26 33.50 20.15
N VAL A 122 25.33 33.01 18.92
CA VAL A 122 25.30 31.57 18.58
C VAL A 122 26.62 31.16 17.94
N THR A 123 27.21 30.07 18.43
CA THR A 123 28.38 29.44 17.80
C THR A 123 27.94 28.18 17.04
N ALA A 124 28.12 28.16 15.73
CA ALA A 124 27.96 26.97 14.89
C ALA A 124 29.28 26.18 14.82
N ASN A 125 29.19 24.85 14.96
CA ASN A 125 30.33 23.94 14.94
C ASN A 125 30.26 23.03 13.71
N PHE A 126 31.38 22.85 13.03
CA PHE A 126 31.47 22.07 11.80
C PHE A 126 32.30 20.79 11.99
N LYS A 127 32.09 19.81 11.10
CA LYS A 127 32.74 18.49 11.15
C LYS A 127 34.27 18.56 11.04
N ASP A 128 34.79 19.58 10.36
CA ASP A 128 36.23 19.84 10.23
C ASP A 128 36.86 20.44 11.51
N GLY A 129 36.08 20.61 12.58
CA GLY A 129 36.51 21.19 13.85
C GLY A 129 36.50 22.72 13.88
N THR A 130 36.18 23.38 12.76
CA THR A 130 36.06 24.84 12.72
C THR A 130 34.74 25.30 13.34
N GLN A 131 34.70 26.58 13.73
CA GLN A 131 33.55 27.22 14.35
C GLN A 131 33.26 28.57 13.71
N ALA A 132 32.02 29.00 13.79
CA ALA A 132 31.59 30.34 13.39
C ALA A 132 30.66 30.93 14.44
N VAL A 133 30.85 32.21 14.77
CA VAL A 133 30.02 32.93 15.74
C VAL A 133 29.20 33.98 15.01
N GLY A 134 27.92 34.12 15.36
CA GLY A 134 27.05 35.15 14.83
C GLY A 134 25.87 35.45 15.74
N ASP A 135 25.15 36.53 15.45
CA ASP A 135 23.97 36.94 16.23
C ASP A 135 22.74 36.07 15.96
N VAL A 136 22.67 35.45 14.78
CA VAL A 136 21.56 34.57 14.37
C VAL A 136 22.10 33.37 13.61
N LEU A 137 21.55 32.19 13.92
CA LEU A 137 21.72 30.98 13.12
C LEU A 137 20.43 30.65 12.38
N VAL A 138 20.49 30.57 11.05
CA VAL A 138 19.36 30.20 10.20
C VAL A 138 19.61 28.82 9.58
N GLY A 139 18.80 27.83 9.93
CA GLY A 139 18.82 26.53 9.27
C GLY A 139 18.10 26.59 7.92
N ALA A 140 18.87 26.62 6.84
CA ALA A 140 18.41 26.52 5.45
C ALA A 140 18.96 25.24 4.78
N ASP A 141 19.17 24.20 5.59
CA ASP A 141 19.93 22.97 5.33
C ASP A 141 19.05 21.79 4.85
N GLY A 142 17.85 22.11 4.36
CA GLY A 142 16.96 21.18 3.67
C GLY A 142 16.25 20.17 4.59
N THR A 143 15.56 19.20 3.97
CA THR A 143 14.70 18.24 4.68
C THR A 143 15.35 17.58 5.89
N ASN A 144 16.62 17.16 5.77
CA ASN A 144 17.33 16.45 6.84
C ASN A 144 18.06 17.37 7.83
N SER A 145 17.66 18.64 7.93
CA SER A 145 18.26 19.70 8.74
C SER A 145 18.77 19.23 10.12
N PRO A 146 20.09 19.13 10.33
CA PRO A 146 20.66 19.01 11.68
C PRO A 146 20.33 20.20 12.59
N VAL A 147 20.17 21.42 12.05
CA VAL A 147 19.77 22.59 12.85
C VAL A 147 18.37 22.36 13.45
N ARG A 148 17.39 21.90 12.66
CA ARG A 148 16.05 21.54 13.15
C ARG A 148 16.13 20.47 14.22
N LYS A 149 16.91 19.41 14.01
CA LYS A 149 17.01 18.30 14.98
C LYS A 149 17.49 18.76 16.36
N GLN A 150 18.38 19.75 16.41
CA GLN A 150 18.83 20.32 17.68
C GLN A 150 17.84 21.34 18.24
N TYR A 151 17.30 22.23 17.40
CA TYR A 151 16.44 23.33 17.85
C TYR A 151 15.02 22.88 18.21
N LEU A 152 14.42 22.05 17.36
CA LEU A 152 13.05 21.53 17.48
C LEU A 152 13.06 20.00 17.36
N PRO A 153 13.55 19.25 18.36
CA PRO A 153 13.67 17.79 18.29
C PRO A 153 12.33 17.06 18.11
N HIS A 154 11.22 17.70 18.48
CA HIS A 154 9.86 17.19 18.28
C HIS A 154 9.33 17.41 16.85
N ALA A 155 10.02 18.20 16.01
CA ALA A 155 9.67 18.42 14.62
C ALA A 155 10.17 17.26 13.74
N ILE A 156 9.43 16.14 13.82
CA ILE A 156 9.74 14.88 13.16
C ILE A 156 9.22 14.90 11.71
N LEU A 157 9.99 14.30 10.80
CA LEU A 157 9.56 14.07 9.42
C LEU A 157 8.71 12.80 9.35
N ARG A 158 7.59 12.88 8.65
CA ARG A 158 6.76 11.73 8.31
C ARG A 158 7.15 11.20 6.94
N GLU A 159 7.46 9.91 6.89
CA GLU A 159 7.58 9.15 5.64
C GLU A 159 6.18 9.00 5.02
N THR A 160 6.03 9.38 3.74
CA THR A 160 4.71 9.27 3.10
C THR A 160 4.44 7.87 2.58
N GLY A 161 5.46 7.07 2.30
CA GLY A 161 5.35 5.79 1.60
C GLY A 161 5.35 5.92 0.06
N LEU A 162 5.44 7.14 -0.46
CA LEU A 162 5.63 7.43 -1.88
C LEU A 162 7.10 7.74 -2.19
N TYR A 163 7.54 7.30 -3.35
CA TYR A 163 8.90 7.51 -3.84
C TYR A 163 8.85 7.99 -5.29
N GLY A 164 9.86 8.75 -5.68
CA GLY A 164 10.01 9.26 -7.04
C GLY A 164 11.35 8.91 -7.66
N ALA A 165 11.43 9.02 -8.98
CA ALA A 165 12.66 8.97 -9.75
C ALA A 165 12.60 10.04 -10.84
N THR A 166 13.73 10.65 -11.15
CA THR A 166 13.85 11.60 -12.25
C THR A 166 14.50 10.93 -13.45
N ALA A 167 14.30 11.49 -14.63
CA ALA A 167 15.09 11.20 -15.82
C ALA A 167 15.02 12.38 -16.79
N LYS A 168 16.00 12.51 -17.69
CA LYS A 168 16.02 13.55 -18.72
C LYS A 168 16.45 13.03 -20.07
N LEU A 169 15.99 13.72 -21.11
CA LEU A 169 16.42 13.50 -22.48
C LEU A 169 16.41 14.81 -23.27
N PRO A 170 17.26 14.95 -24.29
CA PRO A 170 17.26 16.13 -25.16
C PRO A 170 15.92 16.29 -25.90
N LEU A 171 15.46 17.52 -26.09
CA LEU A 171 14.36 17.83 -27.01
C LEU A 171 14.93 18.06 -28.42
N ILE A 172 15.05 17.00 -29.20
CA ILE A 172 15.54 16.98 -30.58
C ILE A 172 14.41 16.56 -31.52
N GLU A 173 14.64 16.59 -32.83
CA GLU A 173 13.60 16.26 -33.82
C GLU A 173 12.98 14.86 -33.57
N GLU A 174 13.80 13.87 -33.21
CA GLU A 174 13.34 12.51 -32.91
C GLU A 174 12.43 12.47 -31.67
N THR A 175 12.88 13.02 -30.54
CA THR A 175 12.14 13.01 -29.27
C THR A 175 10.92 13.93 -29.31
N ARG A 176 10.97 15.04 -30.07
CA ARG A 176 9.85 15.95 -30.29
C ARG A 176 8.71 15.27 -31.05
N LYS A 177 9.00 14.36 -32.00
CA LYS A 177 7.98 13.60 -32.75
C LYS A 177 7.15 12.65 -31.86
N LEU A 178 7.69 12.28 -30.69
CA LEU A 178 7.00 11.44 -29.70
C LEU A 178 5.99 12.24 -28.85
N LEU A 179 5.96 13.57 -28.97
CA LEU A 179 5.13 14.44 -28.14
C LEU A 179 4.02 15.11 -28.96
N THR A 180 2.80 15.09 -28.43
CA THR A 180 1.70 15.87 -29.02
C THR A 180 1.88 17.38 -28.77
N PRO A 181 1.24 18.27 -29.56
CA PRO A 181 1.30 19.72 -29.32
C PRO A 181 0.86 20.14 -27.91
N LYS A 182 -0.14 19.45 -27.34
CA LYS A 182 -0.58 19.69 -25.95
C LYS A 182 0.50 19.29 -24.95
N VAL A 183 1.19 18.18 -25.19
CA VAL A 183 2.27 17.74 -24.30
C VAL A 183 3.47 18.68 -24.35
N LEU A 184 3.84 19.17 -25.53
CA LEU A 184 4.92 20.15 -25.71
C LEU A 184 4.68 21.44 -24.92
N ARG A 185 3.43 21.92 -24.87
CA ARG A 185 3.06 23.16 -24.18
C ARG A 185 2.43 22.92 -22.80
N GLY A 186 2.62 21.73 -22.23
CA GLY A 186 1.88 21.27 -21.06
C GLY A 186 2.74 20.91 -19.85
N VAL A 187 2.13 21.00 -18.67
CA VAL A 187 2.47 20.20 -17.50
C VAL A 187 1.67 18.91 -17.61
N ASN A 188 2.35 17.78 -17.82
CA ASN A 188 1.68 16.53 -18.17
C ASN A 188 1.82 15.51 -17.06
N MET A 189 0.69 14.92 -16.64
CA MET A 189 0.66 13.85 -15.66
C MET A 189 0.08 12.58 -16.29
N PHE A 190 0.87 11.52 -16.31
CA PHE A 190 0.49 10.19 -16.76
C PHE A 190 0.11 9.35 -15.54
N MET A 191 -1.11 8.82 -15.55
CA MET A 191 -1.65 7.99 -14.48
C MET A 191 -1.68 6.55 -14.95
N ALA A 192 -0.97 5.65 -14.28
CA ALA A 192 -0.85 4.25 -14.66
C ALA A 192 -1.48 3.32 -13.61
N PRO A 193 -1.80 2.06 -13.98
CA PRO A 193 -2.26 1.05 -13.04
C PRO A 193 -1.32 0.88 -11.84
N HIS A 194 -1.89 0.37 -10.75
CA HIS A 194 -1.16 0.06 -9.51
C HIS A 194 -0.48 1.25 -8.81
N GLY A 195 -0.90 2.47 -9.14
CA GLY A 195 -0.39 3.67 -8.49
C GLY A 195 0.97 4.14 -9.03
N ASP A 196 1.38 3.68 -10.21
CA ASP A 196 2.49 4.32 -10.92
C ASP A 196 2.00 5.63 -11.57
N SER A 197 2.90 6.60 -11.62
CA SER A 197 2.64 7.89 -12.26
C SER A 197 3.91 8.43 -12.91
N CYS A 198 3.76 9.30 -13.90
CA CYS A 198 4.87 10.05 -14.45
C CYS A 198 4.46 11.49 -14.72
N ILE A 199 5.27 12.44 -14.28
CA ILE A 199 5.18 13.83 -14.68
C ILE A 199 6.14 14.04 -15.85
N LEU A 200 5.68 14.64 -16.94
CA LEU A 200 6.51 15.03 -18.07
C LEU A 200 6.42 16.55 -18.27
N HIS A 201 7.58 17.19 -18.26
CA HIS A 201 7.72 18.60 -18.59
C HIS A 201 8.69 18.80 -19.74
N VAL A 202 8.32 19.67 -20.67
CA VAL A 202 9.22 20.17 -21.70
C VAL A 202 9.80 21.50 -21.24
N MET A 203 11.12 21.59 -21.26
CA MET A 203 11.89 22.79 -20.96
C MET A 203 12.43 23.31 -22.29
N GLU A 204 11.61 24.12 -22.97
CA GLU A 204 11.98 24.80 -24.22
C GLU A 204 12.35 26.23 -23.88
N PHE A 205 13.54 26.66 -24.27
CA PHE A 205 14.09 27.95 -23.88
C PHE A 205 14.08 28.96 -25.05
N PRO A 206 13.84 30.25 -24.80
CA PRO A 206 13.71 31.25 -25.86
C PRO A 206 15.04 31.69 -26.54
N TRP A 207 16.11 30.88 -26.53
CA TRP A 207 17.43 31.16 -27.19
C TRP A 207 17.76 30.12 -28.27
N ASP A 208 18.80 30.37 -29.09
CA ASP A 208 18.95 29.72 -30.40
C ASP A 208 19.56 28.30 -30.38
N HIS A 209 19.42 27.61 -31.51
CA HIS A 209 19.85 26.23 -31.75
C HIS A 209 21.38 26.02 -31.68
N ASN A 210 22.18 27.11 -31.67
CA ASN A 210 23.63 27.08 -31.52
C ASN A 210 24.10 27.31 -30.07
N GLY A 211 23.18 27.55 -29.13
CA GLY A 211 23.47 27.61 -27.69
C GLY A 211 24.16 28.91 -27.23
N ASN A 212 24.01 30.02 -27.95
CA ASN A 212 24.52 31.30 -27.48
C ASN A 212 23.60 31.90 -26.39
N LEU A 213 24.18 32.21 -25.22
CA LEU A 213 23.52 32.94 -24.13
C LEU A 213 23.06 34.32 -24.62
N LYS A 214 21.83 34.73 -24.27
CA LYS A 214 21.40 36.12 -24.45
C LYS A 214 22.23 37.02 -23.52
N ASN A 215 23.09 37.85 -24.12
CA ASN A 215 23.93 38.94 -23.59
C ASN A 215 23.90 39.23 -22.07
N ASN A 216 25.10 39.26 -21.45
CA ASN A 216 25.46 39.83 -20.15
C ASN A 216 25.27 38.98 -18.86
N VAL A 217 25.48 37.67 -18.91
CA VAL A 217 25.93 36.92 -17.71
C VAL A 217 27.46 37.00 -17.69
N GLY A 218 28.00 37.99 -16.99
CA GLY A 218 29.42 38.34 -17.00
C GLY A 218 30.29 37.38 -16.17
N GLY A 219 31.36 36.88 -16.78
CA GLY A 219 32.62 36.45 -16.15
C GLY A 219 32.54 35.30 -15.15
N ASN A 220 32.91 34.09 -15.61
CA ASN A 220 33.24 32.84 -14.87
C ASN A 220 32.26 31.67 -15.09
N ASP A 221 30.97 31.88 -15.36
CA ASP A 221 29.99 30.78 -15.41
C ASP A 221 30.02 29.97 -16.74
N GLN A 222 30.40 30.57 -17.86
CA GLN A 222 30.45 29.87 -19.16
C GLN A 222 31.63 28.89 -19.26
N GLU A 223 32.78 29.23 -18.66
CA GLU A 223 33.91 28.32 -18.50
C GLU A 223 33.60 27.25 -17.43
N LEU A 224 32.90 27.62 -16.34
CA LEU A 224 32.43 26.67 -15.34
C LEU A 224 31.51 25.58 -15.91
N ILE A 225 30.59 25.91 -16.84
CA ILE A 225 29.72 24.94 -17.53
C ILE A 225 30.53 24.06 -18.50
N LYS A 226 31.49 24.63 -19.23
CA LYS A 226 32.35 23.90 -20.18
C LYS A 226 33.37 22.98 -19.50
N GLU A 227 33.87 23.37 -18.33
CA GLU A 227 34.87 22.65 -17.52
C GLU A 227 34.25 21.96 -16.31
N TRP A 228 32.95 21.65 -16.32
CA TRP A 228 32.31 20.89 -15.25
C TRP A 228 32.51 19.39 -15.51
N PRO A 229 33.37 18.69 -14.73
CA PRO A 229 33.63 17.27 -14.96
C PRO A 229 32.40 16.38 -14.66
N GLY A 230 31.38 16.93 -13.99
CA GLY A 230 30.13 16.27 -13.62
C GLY A 230 28.89 16.85 -14.32
N LEU A 231 29.04 17.48 -15.49
CA LEU A 231 27.90 17.85 -16.34
C LEU A 231 27.24 16.55 -16.85
N ASN A 232 26.35 15.96 -16.05
CA ASN A 232 25.63 14.75 -16.44
C ASN A 232 24.61 15.02 -17.55
N PHE A 233 24.18 16.27 -17.72
CA PHE A 233 23.23 16.70 -18.75
C PHE A 233 23.30 18.22 -18.98
N ASP A 234 23.23 18.67 -20.22
CA ASP A 234 23.18 20.09 -20.56
C ASP A 234 21.79 20.68 -20.31
N ASN A 235 21.68 21.56 -19.30
CA ASN A 235 20.41 22.22 -18.93
C ASN A 235 20.28 23.63 -19.51
N THR A 236 21.16 24.01 -20.44
CA THR A 236 21.10 25.28 -21.17
C THR A 236 20.40 25.15 -22.52
N ARG A 237 20.16 23.92 -22.98
CA ARG A 237 19.43 23.58 -24.21
C ARG A 237 18.06 23.02 -23.90
N ASP A 238 17.23 22.87 -24.93
CA ASP A 238 15.90 22.32 -24.77
C ASP A 238 15.95 20.85 -24.34
N TYR A 239 15.14 20.49 -23.34
CA TYR A 239 15.08 19.13 -22.83
C TYR A 239 13.70 18.73 -22.35
N ILE A 240 13.49 17.42 -22.23
CA ILE A 240 12.32 16.80 -21.61
C ILE A 240 12.77 16.27 -20.25
N MET A 241 11.96 16.52 -19.23
CA MET A 241 12.13 15.99 -17.88
C MET A 241 11.00 15.02 -17.59
N LEU A 242 11.37 13.84 -17.09
CA LEU A 242 10.46 12.82 -16.58
C LEU A 242 10.62 12.74 -15.06
N GLY A 243 9.49 12.66 -14.36
CA GLY A 243 9.41 12.44 -12.92
C GLY A 243 8.47 11.27 -12.65
N PHE A 244 9.01 10.08 -12.49
CA PHE A 244 8.25 8.88 -12.16
C PHE A 244 7.93 8.86 -10.66
N GLY A 245 6.73 8.41 -10.29
CA GLY A 245 6.29 8.26 -8.91
C GLY A 245 5.62 6.92 -8.69
N SER A 246 5.90 6.25 -7.57
CA SER A 246 5.29 4.97 -7.22
C SER A 246 5.22 4.77 -5.69
N HIS A 247 4.38 3.82 -5.27
CA HIS A 247 4.26 3.42 -3.88
C HIS A 247 5.43 2.49 -3.48
N GLY A 248 6.03 2.71 -2.30
CA GLY A 248 7.23 1.99 -1.83
C GLY A 248 7.13 0.46 -1.87
N ARG A 249 5.97 -0.11 -1.51
CA ARG A 249 5.63 -1.55 -1.64
C ARG A 249 5.90 -2.18 -3.02
N ARG A 250 5.97 -1.37 -4.08
CA ARG A 250 6.21 -1.82 -5.47
C ARG A 250 7.64 -1.55 -5.95
N LEU A 251 8.47 -0.98 -5.09
CA LEU A 251 9.85 -0.65 -5.36
C LEU A 251 10.74 -1.58 -4.53
N PRO A 252 11.96 -1.88 -5.00
CA PRO A 252 12.88 -2.71 -4.24
C PRO A 252 13.26 -2.04 -2.91
N ASN A 253 13.53 -2.81 -1.87
CA ASN A 253 13.86 -2.26 -0.54
C ASN A 253 15.10 -1.34 -0.54
N ASN A 254 16.02 -1.57 -1.49
CA ASN A 254 17.21 -0.75 -1.71
C ASN A 254 16.99 0.39 -2.72
N TYR A 255 15.73 0.79 -2.98
CA TYR A 255 15.39 1.80 -3.99
C TYR A 255 16.18 3.10 -3.84
N MET A 256 16.35 3.60 -2.61
CA MET A 256 17.05 4.85 -2.33
C MET A 256 18.58 4.77 -2.54
N SER A 257 19.13 3.57 -2.71
CA SER A 257 20.55 3.34 -2.99
C SER A 257 20.83 2.92 -4.44
N LEU A 258 19.83 2.85 -5.31
CA LEU A 258 20.04 2.57 -6.72
C LEU A 258 20.80 3.73 -7.39
N ASP A 259 21.81 3.40 -8.18
CA ASP A 259 22.50 4.37 -9.03
C ASP A 259 21.65 4.74 -10.26
N GLY A 260 22.11 5.74 -11.03
CA GLY A 260 21.38 6.22 -12.20
C GLY A 260 21.05 5.12 -13.22
N PRO A 261 22.03 4.33 -13.69
CA PRO A 261 21.80 3.20 -14.59
C PRO A 261 20.83 2.13 -14.05
N SER A 262 20.94 1.72 -12.79
CA SER A 262 20.04 0.73 -12.20
C SER A 262 18.63 1.29 -12.04
N LEU A 263 18.51 2.57 -11.67
CA LEU A 263 17.22 3.24 -11.59
C LEU A 263 16.58 3.42 -12.97
N HIS A 264 17.37 3.73 -13.99
CA HIS A 264 16.91 3.75 -15.38
C HIS A 264 16.40 2.39 -15.82
N ALA A 265 17.14 1.30 -15.57
CA ALA A 265 16.69 -0.05 -15.86
C ALA A 265 15.38 -0.41 -15.14
N LEU A 266 15.22 0.01 -13.87
CA LEU A 266 13.97 -0.12 -13.15
C LEU A 266 12.84 0.67 -13.83
N LEU A 267 13.05 1.95 -14.16
CA LEU A 267 12.08 2.74 -14.91
C LEU A 267 11.69 2.05 -16.23
N LEU A 268 12.64 1.37 -16.88
CA LEU A 268 12.37 0.66 -18.10
C LEU A 268 11.44 -0.54 -17.89
N ASP A 269 11.69 -1.35 -16.85
CA ASP A 269 10.82 -2.47 -16.45
C ASP A 269 9.40 -1.98 -16.10
N ARG A 270 9.30 -0.95 -15.26
CA ARG A 270 8.01 -0.41 -14.78
C ARG A 270 7.16 0.20 -15.90
N THR A 271 7.79 0.60 -17.00
CA THR A 271 7.13 1.23 -18.16
C THR A 271 6.98 0.30 -19.35
N SER A 272 7.30 -0.99 -19.22
CA SER A 272 7.28 -1.98 -20.30
C SER A 272 5.92 -2.10 -21.02
N SER A 273 4.82 -1.89 -20.32
CA SER A 273 3.45 -1.96 -20.86
C SER A 273 2.87 -0.60 -21.27
N TRP A 274 3.64 0.49 -21.18
CA TRP A 274 3.16 1.83 -21.52
C TRP A 274 3.14 2.03 -23.04
N HIS A 275 2.45 3.08 -23.50
CA HIS A 275 2.40 3.43 -24.92
C HIS A 275 3.82 3.48 -25.53
N PRO A 276 4.05 2.94 -26.75
CA PRO A 276 5.38 2.87 -27.35
C PRO A 276 6.14 4.20 -27.36
N ASP A 277 5.47 5.32 -27.65
CA ASP A 277 6.12 6.64 -27.61
C ASP A 277 6.57 7.05 -26.20
N LEU A 278 5.75 6.79 -25.17
CA LEU A 278 6.11 7.10 -23.78
C LEU A 278 7.25 6.20 -23.31
N ARG A 279 7.16 4.90 -23.62
CA ARG A 279 8.22 3.91 -23.40
C ARG A 279 9.53 4.36 -24.06
N LYS A 280 9.46 4.83 -25.30
CA LYS A 280 10.62 5.31 -26.06
C LYS A 280 11.29 6.53 -25.41
N LEU A 281 10.52 7.43 -24.78
CA LEU A 281 11.09 8.54 -24.01
C LEU A 281 11.93 8.05 -22.82
N PHE A 282 11.49 7.02 -22.10
CA PHE A 282 12.30 6.42 -21.04
C PHE A 282 13.55 5.74 -21.60
N GLU A 283 13.44 5.02 -22.72
CA GLU A 283 14.60 4.40 -23.39
C GLU A 283 15.66 5.43 -23.83
N LEU A 284 15.22 6.58 -24.33
CA LEU A 284 16.08 7.69 -24.77
C LEU A 284 16.54 8.60 -23.63
N SER A 285 16.13 8.32 -22.39
CA SER A 285 16.56 9.10 -21.23
C SER A 285 17.96 8.73 -20.78
N GLU A 286 18.73 9.74 -20.37
CA GLU A 286 20.12 9.63 -19.96
C GLU A 286 20.23 8.97 -18.58
N PRO A 287 20.81 7.77 -18.46
CA PRO A 287 20.76 7.01 -17.20
C PRO A 287 21.41 7.75 -16.02
N ASN A 288 22.49 8.49 -16.26
CA ASN A 288 23.20 9.27 -15.24
C ASN A 288 22.43 10.51 -14.74
N THR A 289 21.27 10.79 -15.32
CA THR A 289 20.34 11.83 -14.85
C THR A 289 19.27 11.28 -13.92
N CYS A 290 19.20 9.96 -13.74
CA CYS A 290 18.25 9.32 -12.87
C CYS A 290 18.76 9.31 -11.42
N PHE A 291 17.92 9.76 -10.49
CA PHE A 291 18.19 9.65 -9.06
C PHE A 291 16.90 9.40 -8.27
N PRO A 292 16.96 8.62 -7.18
CA PRO A 292 15.79 8.30 -6.38
C PRO A 292 15.43 9.47 -5.46
N LEU A 293 14.13 9.63 -5.23
CA LEU A 293 13.55 10.64 -4.35
C LEU A 293 12.69 9.93 -3.30
N ASN A 294 12.91 10.25 -2.03
CA ASN A 294 11.99 9.89 -0.96
C ASN A 294 11.07 11.07 -0.67
N ILE A 295 9.76 10.86 -0.81
CA ILE A 295 8.75 11.89 -0.62
C ILE A 295 8.35 11.89 0.86
N ARG A 296 8.70 12.97 1.54
CA ARG A 296 8.45 13.19 2.97
C ARG A 296 7.62 14.44 3.19
N THR A 297 7.06 14.55 4.38
CA THR A 297 6.33 15.73 4.82
C THR A 297 6.64 16.03 6.29
N THR A 298 6.47 17.26 6.73
CA THR A 298 6.39 17.61 8.15
C THR A 298 4.93 17.58 8.63
N GLU A 299 4.75 17.44 9.94
CA GLU A 299 3.46 17.67 10.59
C GLU A 299 3.35 19.13 11.05
N ARG A 300 2.12 19.58 11.29
CA ARG A 300 1.87 20.92 11.82
C ARG A 300 2.50 21.07 13.19
N LEU A 301 3.37 22.07 13.34
CA LEU A 301 3.97 22.40 14.61
C LEU A 301 3.18 23.50 15.32
N GLN A 302 3.03 23.34 16.63
CA GLN A 302 2.55 24.42 17.49
C GLN A 302 3.60 25.55 17.51
N PRO A 303 3.19 26.82 17.70
CA PRO A 303 4.14 27.90 17.89
C PRO A 303 5.12 27.60 19.02
N TRP A 304 6.39 27.91 18.79
CA TRP A 304 7.47 27.74 19.77
C TRP A 304 7.99 29.09 20.27
N GLU A 305 8.76 29.05 21.35
CA GLU A 305 9.46 30.22 21.85
C GLU A 305 10.63 30.56 20.92
N SER A 306 10.62 31.78 20.37
CA SER A 306 11.65 32.25 19.45
C SER A 306 12.98 32.45 20.15
N SER A 307 14.07 32.18 19.43
CA SER A 307 15.44 32.35 19.91
C SER A 307 16.33 32.99 18.82
N PRO A 308 17.63 33.19 19.08
CA PRO A 308 18.59 33.54 18.03
C PRO A 308 18.80 32.44 16.96
N VAL A 309 18.11 31.31 17.07
CA VAL A 309 18.11 30.23 16.06
C VAL A 309 16.73 30.16 15.41
N THR A 310 16.69 30.03 14.08
CA THR A 310 15.44 29.81 13.33
C THR A 310 15.68 28.95 12.10
N LEU A 311 14.62 28.64 11.35
CA LEU A 311 14.63 27.71 10.22
C LEU A 311 13.83 28.28 9.05
N ILE A 312 14.25 28.00 7.82
CA ILE A 312 13.53 28.38 6.59
C ILE A 312 13.47 27.21 5.60
N GLY A 313 12.53 27.25 4.68
CA GLY A 313 12.41 26.26 3.60
C GLY A 313 12.14 24.85 4.12
N ASP A 314 12.64 23.85 3.39
CA ASP A 314 12.48 22.44 3.72
C ASP A 314 13.05 22.07 5.10
N ALA A 315 13.92 22.91 5.68
CA ALA A 315 14.42 22.70 7.04
C ALA A 315 13.30 22.70 8.09
N ILE A 316 12.18 23.39 7.86
CA ILE A 316 11.03 23.47 8.79
C ILE A 316 9.71 22.99 8.20
N HIS A 317 9.47 23.21 6.91
CA HIS A 317 8.20 22.85 6.25
C HIS A 317 8.40 22.01 4.99
N THR A 318 9.22 20.95 5.09
CA THR A 318 9.31 19.92 4.04
C THR A 318 7.91 19.45 3.66
N MET A 319 7.58 19.51 2.38
CA MET A 319 6.26 19.18 1.86
C MET A 319 6.36 18.20 0.68
N THR A 320 5.30 17.43 0.47
CA THR A 320 5.17 16.60 -0.73
C THR A 320 5.04 17.48 -1.99
N PRO A 321 5.30 16.95 -3.20
CA PRO A 321 5.19 17.72 -4.43
C PRO A 321 3.74 18.06 -4.83
N GLY A 322 2.72 17.72 -4.03
CA GLY A 322 1.30 17.80 -4.39
C GLY A 322 0.81 19.18 -4.84
N LEU A 323 1.37 20.26 -4.30
CA LEU A 323 1.13 21.64 -4.79
C LEU A 323 2.27 22.20 -5.64
N GLY A 324 3.48 21.62 -5.55
CA GLY A 324 4.68 22.15 -6.21
C GLY A 324 5.15 23.51 -5.67
N VAL A 325 4.83 23.86 -4.42
CA VAL A 325 5.08 25.19 -3.83
C VAL A 325 6.28 25.26 -2.86
N GLY A 326 7.01 24.18 -2.63
CA GLY A 326 8.13 24.14 -1.66
C GLY A 326 9.19 25.22 -1.91
N ALA A 327 9.73 25.29 -3.13
CA ALA A 327 10.70 26.33 -3.50
C ALA A 327 10.14 27.75 -3.36
N ASN A 328 8.88 27.97 -3.75
CA ASN A 328 8.22 29.26 -3.62
C ASN A 328 8.02 29.68 -2.16
N THR A 329 7.80 28.70 -1.27
CA THR A 329 7.69 28.92 0.18
C THR A 329 9.04 29.28 0.77
N ALA A 330 10.13 28.58 0.40
CA ALA A 330 11.47 28.95 0.82
C ALA A 330 11.89 30.37 0.37
N LEU A 331 11.50 30.77 -0.85
CA LEU A 331 11.74 32.13 -1.35
C LEU A 331 10.95 33.19 -0.55
N LEU A 332 9.71 32.88 -0.19
CA LEU A 332 8.89 33.75 0.65
C LEU A 332 9.47 33.88 2.06
N ASP A 333 9.92 32.77 2.66
CA ASP A 333 10.60 32.78 3.96
C ASP A 333 11.81 33.71 3.94
N ALA A 334 12.67 33.57 2.92
CA ALA A 334 13.87 34.36 2.77
C ALA A 334 13.54 35.86 2.67
N GLN A 335 12.51 36.22 1.91
CA GLN A 335 12.05 37.60 1.80
C GLN A 335 11.55 38.16 3.15
N ILE A 336 10.69 37.42 3.85
CA ILE A 336 10.09 37.86 5.12
C ILE A 336 11.15 37.97 6.21
N LEU A 337 12.02 36.95 6.35
CA LEU A 337 13.08 36.94 7.35
C LEU A 337 14.09 38.05 7.10
N ALA A 338 14.54 38.25 5.85
CA ALA A 338 15.43 39.34 5.51
C ALA A 338 14.80 40.71 5.85
N ALA A 339 13.54 40.93 5.48
CA ALA A 339 12.83 42.17 5.80
C ALA A 339 12.70 42.39 7.33
N ALA A 340 12.43 41.33 8.10
CA ALA A 340 12.31 41.39 9.55
C ALA A 340 13.64 41.74 10.24
N LEU A 341 14.74 41.12 9.82
CA LEU A 341 16.09 41.38 10.33
C LEU A 341 16.51 42.83 10.06
N VAL A 342 16.28 43.30 8.83
CA VAL A 342 16.65 44.65 8.39
C VAL A 342 15.85 45.72 9.12
N SER A 343 14.55 45.49 9.27
CA SER A 343 13.68 46.41 10.02
C SER A 343 14.04 46.51 11.49
N SER A 344 14.63 45.45 12.06
CA SER A 344 15.03 45.40 13.47
C SER A 344 16.39 46.06 13.68
N ALA A 345 17.33 45.85 12.75
CA ALA A 345 18.63 46.54 12.74
C ALA A 345 18.48 48.07 12.64
N GLY A 346 17.46 48.57 11.94
CA GLY A 346 17.17 50.01 11.85
C GLY A 346 16.44 50.62 13.05
N LYS A 347 16.06 49.81 14.07
CA LYS A 347 15.23 50.23 15.21
C LYS A 347 15.80 49.85 16.58
N ASP A 348 17.05 49.37 16.64
CA ASP A 348 17.68 48.82 17.86
C ASP A 348 16.81 47.78 18.60
N LEU A 349 16.03 47.00 17.85
CA LEU A 349 15.20 45.92 18.41
C LEU A 349 16.02 44.62 18.50
N SER A 350 15.75 43.81 19.53
CA SER A 350 16.45 42.54 19.70
C SER A 350 16.27 41.61 18.49
N VAL A 351 17.30 40.85 18.15
CA VAL A 351 17.26 39.94 17.00
C VAL A 351 16.23 38.82 17.16
N VAL A 352 15.97 38.40 18.40
CA VAL A 352 14.92 37.45 18.75
C VAL A 352 13.53 38.02 18.40
N THR A 353 13.31 39.32 18.56
CA THR A 353 12.06 39.97 18.13
C THR A 353 11.89 39.94 16.60
N ALA A 354 12.99 40.03 15.85
CA ALA A 354 12.96 39.92 14.39
C ALA A 354 12.58 38.49 13.96
N VAL A 355 13.23 37.50 14.57
CA VAL A 355 12.94 36.06 14.37
C VAL A 355 11.49 35.76 14.72
N ALA A 356 10.99 36.22 15.86
CA ALA A 356 9.61 35.99 16.28
C ALA A 356 8.58 36.55 15.29
N LYS A 357 8.84 37.73 14.70
CA LYS A 357 7.97 38.30 13.66
C LYS A 357 7.97 37.47 12.38
N TYR A 358 9.11 36.92 11.99
CA TYR A 358 9.21 36.00 10.87
C TYR A 358 8.43 34.72 11.16
N GLU A 359 8.71 34.06 12.29
CA GLU A 359 8.10 32.79 12.67
C GLU A 359 6.57 32.94 12.75
N GLN A 360 6.07 34.01 13.39
CA GLN A 360 4.64 34.31 13.46
C GLN A 360 3.99 34.40 12.07
N GLN A 361 4.63 35.04 11.10
CA GLN A 361 4.12 35.11 9.73
C GLN A 361 4.22 33.75 9.03
N MET A 362 5.32 33.04 9.20
CA MET A 362 5.54 31.72 8.61
C MET A 362 4.46 30.72 9.04
N HIS A 363 4.05 30.74 10.31
CA HIS A 363 2.94 29.92 10.81
C HIS A 363 1.60 30.16 10.08
N THR A 364 1.39 31.33 9.47
CA THR A 364 0.13 31.66 8.77
C THR A 364 0.00 31.00 7.40
N TYR A 365 1.12 30.64 6.74
CA TYR A 365 1.10 30.07 5.39
C TYR A 365 1.75 28.68 5.28
N ALA A 366 2.77 28.37 6.08
CA ALA A 366 3.57 27.16 5.88
C ALA A 366 2.75 25.88 6.12
N TRP A 367 1.99 25.83 7.21
CA TRP A 367 1.23 24.62 7.58
C TRP A 367 0.07 24.34 6.64
N ASP A 368 -0.63 25.38 6.18
CA ASP A 368 -1.66 25.25 5.16
C ASP A 368 -1.09 24.66 3.85
N ARG A 369 0.12 25.10 3.45
CA ARG A 369 0.80 24.57 2.27
C ARG A 369 1.29 23.12 2.46
N VAL A 370 1.78 22.77 3.65
CA VAL A 370 2.20 21.40 3.99
C VAL A 370 1.01 20.45 3.96
N GLU A 371 -0.07 20.80 4.67
CA GLU A 371 -1.30 19.99 4.78
C GLU A 371 -1.96 19.79 3.41
N LYS A 372 -2.18 20.87 2.64
CA LYS A 372 -2.76 20.78 1.29
C LYS A 372 -1.88 20.04 0.29
N SER A 373 -0.56 20.10 0.44
CA SER A 373 0.35 19.31 -0.41
C SER A 373 0.20 17.82 -0.11
N LEU A 374 0.17 17.44 1.17
CA LEU A 374 -0.03 16.06 1.60
C LEU A 374 -1.40 15.52 1.14
N GLU A 375 -2.47 16.29 1.32
CA GLU A 375 -3.83 15.93 0.87
C GLU A 375 -3.92 15.59 -0.63
N ARG A 376 -3.04 16.15 -1.47
CA ARG A 376 -3.02 15.90 -2.92
C ARG A 376 -2.09 14.77 -3.34
N PHE A 377 -1.21 14.35 -2.46
CA PHE A 377 -0.15 13.41 -2.78
C PHE A 377 0.19 12.57 -1.55
N ASN A 378 -0.69 11.62 -1.25
CA ASN A 378 -0.63 10.75 -0.06
C ASN A 378 -0.64 9.27 -0.45
N ALA A 379 0.16 8.42 0.22
CA ALA A 379 0.19 6.99 -0.08
C ALA A 379 -1.08 6.23 0.33
N ASP A 380 -1.93 6.81 1.17
CA ASP A 380 -3.18 6.17 1.57
C ASP A 380 -4.29 6.28 0.53
N ASP A 381 -4.08 7.02 -0.56
CA ASP A 381 -5.08 7.16 -1.62
C ASP A 381 -5.50 5.80 -2.17
N ALA A 382 -6.79 5.72 -2.51
CA ALA A 382 -7.42 4.50 -3.00
C ALA A 382 -6.69 3.93 -4.23
N ILE A 383 -6.10 4.79 -5.08
CA ILE A 383 -5.35 4.41 -6.29
C ILE A 383 -4.08 3.59 -6.00
N TYR A 384 -3.51 3.68 -4.78
CA TYR A 384 -2.32 2.94 -4.37
C TYR A 384 -2.66 1.62 -3.63
N LYS A 385 -3.95 1.31 -3.39
CA LYS A 385 -4.36 0.08 -2.71
C LYS A 385 -4.20 -1.14 -3.65
N PRO A 386 -3.76 -2.31 -3.14
CA PRO A 386 -3.53 -3.48 -3.98
C PRO A 386 -4.83 -4.06 -4.54
N GLY A 387 -4.70 -4.82 -5.64
CA GLY A 387 -5.79 -5.59 -6.24
C GLY A 387 -6.92 -4.74 -6.81
N LEU A 388 -8.15 -5.24 -6.70
CA LEU A 388 -9.35 -4.65 -7.31
C LEU A 388 -9.66 -3.24 -6.79
N ARG A 389 -9.33 -2.93 -5.53
CA ARG A 389 -9.60 -1.62 -4.92
C ARG A 389 -8.86 -0.49 -5.64
N GLY A 390 -7.55 -0.63 -5.86
CA GLY A 390 -6.76 0.36 -6.61
C GLY A 390 -7.16 0.46 -8.07
N GLY A 391 -7.45 -0.69 -8.70
CA GLY A 391 -7.95 -0.73 -10.08
C GLY A 391 -9.27 0.02 -10.26
N LEU A 392 -10.25 -0.20 -9.37
CA LEU A 392 -11.54 0.48 -9.41
C LEU A 392 -11.41 1.98 -9.11
N ALA A 393 -10.61 2.36 -8.11
CA ALA A 393 -10.37 3.76 -7.79
C ALA A 393 -9.75 4.52 -8.97
N LEU A 394 -8.75 3.94 -9.62
CA LEU A 394 -8.14 4.51 -10.82
C LEU A 394 -9.14 4.60 -11.99
N MET A 395 -9.98 3.59 -12.18
CA MET A 395 -11.04 3.60 -13.19
C MET A 395 -12.01 4.76 -12.96
N LEU A 396 -12.53 4.91 -11.73
CA LEU A 396 -13.47 5.98 -11.38
C LEU A 396 -12.84 7.36 -11.56
N MET A 397 -11.58 7.53 -11.13
CA MET A 397 -10.82 8.76 -11.32
C MET A 397 -10.67 9.11 -12.81
N ARG A 398 -10.30 8.13 -13.65
CA ARG A 398 -10.20 8.31 -15.12
C ARG A 398 -11.53 8.70 -15.75
N VAL A 399 -12.63 8.07 -15.34
CA VAL A 399 -13.99 8.41 -15.83
C VAL A 399 -14.37 9.83 -15.42
N GLY A 400 -14.19 10.18 -14.14
CA GLY A 400 -14.48 11.52 -13.62
C GLY A 400 -13.71 12.61 -14.35
N MET A 401 -12.41 12.41 -14.59
CA MET A 401 -11.58 13.37 -15.32
C MET A 401 -12.07 13.58 -16.76
N ARG A 402 -12.48 12.51 -17.45
CA ARG A 402 -13.07 12.63 -18.80
C ARG A 402 -14.38 13.38 -18.79
N VAL A 403 -15.24 13.11 -17.81
CA VAL A 403 -16.52 13.83 -17.65
C VAL A 403 -16.26 15.33 -17.44
N VAL A 404 -15.33 15.69 -16.56
CA VAL A 404 -14.93 17.10 -16.36
C VAL A 404 -14.38 17.69 -17.66
N ASN A 405 -13.53 16.95 -18.38
CA ASN A 405 -12.95 17.42 -19.63
C ASN A 405 -14.02 17.71 -20.71
N SER A 406 -15.09 16.91 -20.73
CA SER A 406 -16.23 17.05 -21.65
C SER A 406 -17.27 18.10 -21.22
N LEU A 407 -17.18 18.65 -20.00
CA LEU A 407 -18.13 19.62 -19.45
C LEU A 407 -17.49 21.01 -19.24
N PRO A 408 -17.57 21.93 -20.23
CA PRO A 408 -16.90 23.23 -20.18
C PRO A 408 -17.17 24.10 -18.93
N PRO A 409 -18.41 24.16 -18.37
CA PRO A 409 -18.65 24.94 -17.14
C PRO A 409 -17.88 24.40 -15.93
N ILE A 410 -17.83 23.08 -15.76
CA ILE A 410 -17.13 22.42 -14.65
C ILE A 410 -15.62 22.56 -14.85
N LYS A 411 -15.14 22.32 -16.07
CA LYS A 411 -13.74 22.52 -16.46
C LYS A 411 -13.24 23.95 -16.21
N ARG A 412 -14.06 24.98 -16.50
CA ARG A 412 -13.71 26.38 -16.22
C ARG A 412 -13.65 26.68 -14.72
N LYS A 413 -14.57 26.13 -13.93
CA LYS A 413 -14.50 26.25 -12.45
C LYS A 413 -13.24 25.60 -11.90
N MET A 414 -12.90 24.41 -12.40
CA MET A 414 -11.66 23.71 -12.04
C MET A 414 -10.42 24.51 -12.42
N ALA A 415 -10.38 25.10 -13.62
CA ALA A 415 -9.28 25.95 -14.06
C ALA A 415 -9.09 27.18 -13.15
N ALA A 416 -10.17 27.89 -12.84
CA ALA A 416 -10.13 29.07 -11.96
C ALA A 416 -9.61 28.73 -10.56
N ALA A 417 -9.97 27.55 -10.04
CA ALA A 417 -9.48 27.05 -8.76
C ALA A 417 -7.98 26.82 -8.72
N MET A 418 -7.47 26.13 -9.75
CA MET A 418 -6.06 25.81 -9.87
C MET A 418 -5.21 27.07 -9.96
N THR A 419 -5.74 28.14 -10.57
CA THR A 419 -5.06 29.44 -10.64
C THR A 419 -5.12 30.19 -9.30
N ALA A 420 -6.26 30.21 -8.61
CA ALA A 420 -6.44 30.92 -7.34
C ALA A 420 -5.50 30.40 -6.23
N GLU A 421 -5.26 29.09 -6.17
CA GLU A 421 -4.36 28.49 -5.18
C GLU A 421 -2.87 28.74 -5.46
N ARG A 422 -2.52 29.21 -6.67
CA ARG A 422 -1.13 29.45 -7.09
C ARG A 422 -0.65 30.89 -6.87
N GLY A 423 -1.52 31.84 -6.54
CA GLY A 423 -1.09 33.18 -6.14
C GLY A 423 -2.17 34.26 -6.05
N GLU A 424 -2.75 34.43 -4.87
CA GLU A 424 -2.99 35.70 -4.16
C GLU A 424 -3.73 35.38 -2.83
N PRO A 425 -3.34 35.94 -1.67
CA PRO A 425 -4.12 35.80 -0.46
C PRO A 425 -5.27 36.81 -0.52
N LYS A 426 -6.44 36.38 -0.99
CA LYS A 426 -7.71 37.10 -0.77
C LYS A 426 -8.77 36.13 -0.27
N GLU A 427 -9.41 36.54 0.83
CA GLU A 427 -10.55 35.87 1.44
C GLU A 427 -11.53 35.36 0.39
N SER A 428 -11.53 34.05 0.19
CA SER A 428 -12.57 33.32 -0.52
C SER A 428 -12.40 31.83 -0.24
N SER A 429 -12.96 31.42 0.90
CA SER A 429 -13.27 30.05 1.24
C SER A 429 -14.24 29.50 0.21
N LEU A 430 -13.74 28.78 -0.81
CA LEU A 430 -14.48 27.86 -1.68
C LEU A 430 -13.51 27.49 -2.80
N LEU A 431 -12.75 26.40 -2.65
CA LEU A 431 -12.19 25.58 -3.75
C LEU A 431 -11.26 24.43 -3.27
N VAL A 432 -11.66 23.73 -2.21
CA VAL A 432 -11.17 22.36 -1.88
C VAL A 432 -11.57 21.33 -2.97
N ALA A 433 -12.19 21.76 -4.07
CA ALA A 433 -13.21 20.97 -4.76
C ALA A 433 -12.90 20.48 -6.19
N CYS A 434 -11.66 20.33 -6.67
CA CYS A 434 -11.46 19.67 -7.99
C CYS A 434 -10.21 18.79 -8.22
N PHE A 435 -9.11 18.92 -7.47
CA PHE A 435 -8.09 17.84 -7.43
C PHE A 435 -8.24 16.94 -6.20
N GLY A 436 -8.77 17.50 -5.12
CA GLY A 436 -9.30 16.76 -3.99
C GLY A 436 -10.72 16.24 -4.19
N ALA A 437 -11.54 16.68 -5.15
CA ALA A 437 -12.97 16.30 -5.14
C ALA A 437 -13.33 14.90 -5.68
N ILE A 438 -12.36 14.03 -5.97
CA ILE A 438 -12.64 12.58 -6.11
C ILE A 438 -12.02 11.78 -4.95
N VAL A 439 -11.24 12.41 -4.05
CA VAL A 439 -10.56 11.74 -2.93
C VAL A 439 -10.85 12.37 -1.54
N ASN A 440 -10.97 13.69 -1.47
CA ASN A 440 -11.35 14.51 -0.31
C ASN A 440 -12.81 15.01 -0.38
N LEU A 441 -13.75 14.11 -0.61
CA LEU A 441 -15.04 14.23 0.08
C LEU A 441 -14.95 13.72 1.53
N ASN A 442 -13.84 13.06 1.91
CA ASN A 442 -13.71 12.45 3.24
C ASN A 442 -12.79 13.17 4.22
N ALA A 443 -11.96 14.16 3.89
CA ALA A 443 -11.02 14.70 4.90
C ALA A 443 -11.66 15.71 5.88
N ALA A 444 -12.41 16.71 5.39
CA ALA A 444 -13.18 17.61 6.26
C ALA A 444 -14.53 17.01 6.70
N ALA A 445 -15.04 16.01 5.98
CA ALA A 445 -16.21 15.24 6.39
C ALA A 445 -15.83 14.19 7.45
N ALA A 446 -14.62 13.59 7.41
CA ALA A 446 -14.25 12.54 8.37
C ALA A 446 -14.27 13.03 9.82
N SER A 447 -14.08 14.31 10.14
CA SER A 447 -14.25 14.79 11.52
C SER A 447 -15.67 15.24 11.85
N VAL A 448 -16.57 15.38 10.87
CA VAL A 448 -17.94 15.87 11.06
C VAL A 448 -18.93 14.71 10.92
N LEU A 449 -19.48 14.27 12.06
CA LEU A 449 -20.63 13.38 12.07
C LEU A 449 -21.87 14.17 11.69
N GLU A 450 -22.57 13.73 10.65
CA GLU A 450 -23.81 14.38 10.20
C GLU A 450 -24.99 13.41 10.32
N VAL A 451 -26.10 13.88 10.86
CA VAL A 451 -27.30 13.08 11.11
C VAL A 451 -28.50 13.77 10.48
N ASP A 452 -29.10 13.15 9.47
CA ASP A 452 -30.15 13.76 8.66
C ASP A 452 -31.47 13.00 8.77
N LEU A 453 -32.57 13.73 8.87
CA LEU A 453 -33.91 13.22 8.59
C LEU A 453 -34.13 13.25 7.08
N VAL A 454 -34.00 12.09 6.44
CA VAL A 454 -34.10 11.94 5.00
C VAL A 454 -35.56 11.98 4.55
N PHE A 455 -36.45 11.37 5.34
CA PHE A 455 -37.89 11.28 5.09
C PHE A 455 -38.68 11.12 6.40
N PRO A 456 -39.85 11.76 6.59
CA PRO A 456 -40.57 12.64 5.66
C PRO A 456 -40.03 14.07 5.61
N ARG A 457 -40.28 14.73 4.47
CA ARG A 457 -40.02 16.17 4.25
C ARG A 457 -41.31 16.97 4.30
N ASN A 458 -41.21 18.30 4.36
CA ASN A 458 -42.34 19.24 4.34
C ASN A 458 -43.04 19.31 2.98
N GLU A 459 -43.70 18.21 2.64
CA GLU A 459 -44.44 17.98 1.41
C GLU A 459 -45.75 17.22 1.73
N THR A 460 -46.61 17.08 0.72
CA THR A 460 -47.84 16.30 0.80
C THR A 460 -47.61 14.92 0.18
N TYR A 461 -48.05 13.85 0.85
CA TYR A 461 -47.92 12.47 0.38
C TYR A 461 -49.28 11.78 0.31
N ALA A 462 -49.42 10.83 -0.63
CA ALA A 462 -50.56 9.92 -0.64
C ALA A 462 -50.59 9.09 0.67
N PRO A 463 -51.77 8.69 1.17
CA PRO A 463 -51.86 7.75 2.28
C PRO A 463 -51.29 6.38 1.90
N ILE A 464 -50.50 5.81 2.79
CA ILE A 464 -49.93 4.46 2.68
C ILE A 464 -50.07 3.77 4.02
N THR A 465 -50.33 2.47 3.98
CA THR A 465 -50.57 1.62 5.15
C THR A 465 -49.40 1.61 6.14
N TRP A 466 -48.16 1.63 5.64
CA TRP A 466 -46.93 1.63 6.45
C TRP A 466 -46.03 2.77 6.04
N PHE A 467 -46.17 3.91 6.70
CA PHE A 467 -45.45 5.13 6.34
C PHE A 467 -44.01 5.07 6.89
N PRO A 468 -42.97 5.21 6.05
CA PRO A 468 -41.58 5.16 6.50
C PRO A 468 -41.15 6.45 7.19
N VAL A 469 -40.22 6.33 8.15
CA VAL A 469 -39.40 7.43 8.65
C VAL A 469 -37.94 6.98 8.54
N VAL A 470 -37.09 7.80 7.93
CA VAL A 470 -35.73 7.42 7.57
C VAL A 470 -34.74 8.50 8.00
N PHE A 471 -33.78 8.10 8.81
CA PHE A 471 -32.62 8.88 9.19
C PHE A 471 -31.36 8.30 8.52
N ALA A 472 -30.36 9.14 8.31
CA ALA A 472 -29.05 8.73 7.83
C ALA A 472 -27.94 9.37 8.67
N PHE A 473 -26.95 8.57 9.03
CA PHE A 473 -25.70 9.04 9.60
C PHE A 473 -24.64 9.04 8.50
N GLN A 474 -24.04 10.20 8.24
CA GLN A 474 -22.93 10.36 7.31
C GLN A 474 -21.62 10.56 8.10
N ASN A 475 -20.52 9.94 7.63
CA ASN A 475 -19.33 9.69 8.44
C ASN A 475 -19.64 8.85 9.68
N ALA A 476 -20.46 7.80 9.49
CA ALA A 476 -21.06 7.01 10.55
C ALA A 476 -20.05 6.42 11.55
N GLU A 477 -18.80 6.16 11.16
CA GLU A 477 -17.75 5.65 12.06
C GLU A 477 -17.54 6.57 13.28
N ARG A 478 -17.72 7.89 13.12
CA ARG A 478 -17.57 8.86 14.22
C ARG A 478 -18.67 8.76 15.27
N ALA A 479 -19.84 8.20 14.91
CA ALA A 479 -20.92 7.95 15.86
C ALA A 479 -20.51 7.01 16.99
N ARG A 480 -19.53 6.11 16.78
CA ARG A 480 -19.01 5.22 17.83
C ARG A 480 -18.42 5.99 19.02
N LEU A 481 -17.90 7.20 18.78
CA LEU A 481 -17.29 8.06 19.80
C LEU A 481 -18.32 8.86 20.60
N LEU A 482 -19.54 9.01 20.06
CA LEU A 482 -20.64 9.77 20.65
C LEU A 482 -21.80 8.92 21.17
N ASN A 483 -21.82 7.63 20.85
CA ASN A 483 -22.85 6.67 21.27
C ASN A 483 -24.29 7.21 21.11
N PRO A 484 -24.70 7.63 19.89
CA PRO A 484 -25.91 8.41 19.69
C PRO A 484 -27.18 7.58 19.90
N HIS A 485 -28.25 8.27 20.28
CA HIS A 485 -29.58 7.71 20.42
C HIS A 485 -30.59 8.59 19.68
N ILE A 486 -31.42 8.00 18.81
CA ILE A 486 -32.47 8.73 18.09
C ILE A 486 -33.82 8.41 18.74
N SER A 487 -34.59 9.44 19.10
CA SER A 487 -35.95 9.31 19.60
C SER A 487 -36.87 10.34 18.96
N TYR A 488 -38.08 9.94 18.55
CA TYR A 488 -39.03 10.83 17.89
C TYR A 488 -40.50 10.41 18.10
N THR A 489 -41.46 11.36 18.06
CA THR A 489 -42.89 11.06 18.29
C THR A 489 -43.81 11.70 17.28
N ILE A 490 -44.58 10.94 16.51
CA ILE A 490 -45.51 11.47 15.50
C ILE A 490 -46.87 11.81 16.15
N ARG A 491 -47.42 13.01 15.87
CA ARG A 491 -48.67 13.54 16.44
C ARG A 491 -49.52 14.30 15.43
N ASN A 492 -50.85 14.30 15.60
CA ASN A 492 -51.76 15.13 14.78
C ASN A 492 -51.71 16.61 15.21
N TRP A 493 -51.83 17.54 14.26
CA TRP A 493 -51.85 18.99 14.49
C TRP A 493 -52.98 19.45 15.42
N ASP A 494 -54.17 18.86 15.30
CA ASP A 494 -55.37 19.30 16.06
C ASP A 494 -55.39 18.83 17.53
N ASP A 495 -54.46 17.96 17.95
CA ASP A 495 -54.37 17.39 19.31
C ASP A 495 -52.96 17.57 19.94
N MET A 496 -52.42 18.80 19.89
CA MET A 496 -51.05 19.07 20.36
C MET A 496 -50.81 18.85 21.86
N LEU A 497 -51.85 18.91 22.69
CA LEU A 497 -51.78 18.76 24.15
C LEU A 497 -52.30 17.38 24.64
N GLY A 498 -52.82 16.54 23.74
CA GLY A 498 -53.29 15.20 24.07
C GLY A 498 -52.17 14.16 24.13
N ASN A 499 -52.49 13.01 24.73
CA ASN A 499 -51.58 11.85 24.85
C ASN A 499 -51.56 10.94 23.61
N ASN A 500 -52.22 11.31 22.51
CA ASN A 500 -52.41 10.46 21.32
C ASN A 500 -51.27 10.63 20.29
N GLY A 501 -50.03 10.38 20.69
CA GLY A 501 -48.86 10.36 19.81
C GLY A 501 -48.16 9.01 19.81
N ALA A 502 -47.53 8.63 18.70
CA ALA A 502 -46.74 7.41 18.59
C ALA A 502 -45.24 7.74 18.72
N SER A 503 -44.60 7.27 19.78
CA SER A 503 -43.18 7.49 20.06
C SER A 503 -42.33 6.30 19.63
N PHE A 504 -41.17 6.60 19.05
CA PHE A 504 -40.21 5.62 18.54
C PHE A 504 -38.81 5.98 19.04
N SER A 505 -37.99 4.95 19.26
CA SER A 505 -36.57 5.12 19.60
C SER A 505 -35.72 4.09 18.89
N HIS A 506 -34.48 4.49 18.57
CA HIS A 506 -33.45 3.63 18.02
C HIS A 506 -32.28 3.60 19.00
N ASP A 507 -32.04 2.42 19.56
CA ASP A 507 -30.87 2.15 20.39
C ASP A 507 -29.70 1.73 19.49
N LEU A 508 -28.71 2.62 19.35
CA LEU A 508 -27.60 2.44 18.43
C LEU A 508 -26.28 2.08 19.16
N ARG A 509 -26.36 1.69 20.44
CA ARG A 509 -25.20 1.33 21.26
C ARG A 509 -24.42 0.12 20.75
N LEU A 510 -25.12 -0.80 20.09
CA LEU A 510 -24.54 -2.03 19.50
C LEU A 510 -24.42 -1.94 17.97
N ALA A 511 -24.66 -0.77 17.38
CA ALA A 511 -24.59 -0.59 15.94
C ALA A 511 -23.13 -0.72 15.46
N ASN A 512 -22.92 -1.46 14.36
CA ASN A 512 -21.60 -1.57 13.75
C ASN A 512 -21.34 -0.39 12.81
N TRP A 513 -20.90 0.71 13.38
CA TRP A 513 -20.59 1.98 12.72
C TRP A 513 -19.48 1.90 11.66
N SER A 514 -18.66 0.84 11.66
CA SER A 514 -17.51 0.67 10.73
C SER A 514 -17.88 0.00 9.41
N SER A 515 -19.11 -0.50 9.28
CA SER A 515 -19.50 -1.40 8.20
C SER A 515 -20.19 -0.72 7.02
N HIS A 516 -20.77 0.48 7.21
CA HIS A 516 -21.60 1.16 6.20
C HIS A 516 -21.56 2.68 6.41
N ASP A 517 -21.48 3.46 5.33
CA ASP A 517 -21.62 4.92 5.33
C ASP A 517 -22.26 5.39 4.01
N PRO A 518 -23.39 6.13 4.03
CA PRO A 518 -24.17 6.51 5.20
C PRO A 518 -24.86 5.30 5.87
N TYR A 519 -24.97 5.35 7.20
CA TYR A 519 -25.68 4.34 7.99
C TYR A 519 -27.14 4.75 8.14
N PHE A 520 -28.06 3.96 7.56
CA PHE A 520 -29.49 4.25 7.58
C PHE A 520 -30.18 3.67 8.81
N VAL A 521 -31.00 4.48 9.45
CA VAL A 521 -31.85 4.10 10.58
C VAL A 521 -33.28 4.42 10.20
N TYR A 522 -34.16 3.42 10.18
CA TYR A 522 -35.53 3.61 9.71
C TYR A 522 -36.54 2.82 10.53
N ASN A 523 -37.78 3.28 10.53
CA ASN A 523 -38.91 2.57 11.08
C ASN A 523 -40.16 2.82 10.23
N TYR A 524 -41.16 1.97 10.37
CA TYR A 524 -42.45 2.11 9.71
C TYR A 524 -43.55 2.20 10.76
N PHE A 525 -44.50 3.11 10.54
CA PHE A 525 -45.65 3.24 11.44
C PHE A 525 -46.96 2.98 10.70
N HIS A 526 -47.93 2.47 11.47
CA HIS A 526 -49.26 2.07 11.03
C HIS A 526 -50.29 2.71 11.97
N ASP A 527 -51.46 3.08 11.43
CA ASP A 527 -52.63 3.59 12.17
C ASP A 527 -52.44 4.87 13.01
N VAL A 528 -51.83 5.92 12.46
CA VAL A 528 -51.90 7.26 13.07
C VAL A 528 -52.29 8.31 12.01
N PHE A 529 -53.60 8.52 11.93
CA PHE A 529 -54.38 9.64 11.37
C PHE A 529 -54.05 10.22 9.98
N ALA A 530 -55.09 10.22 9.13
CA ALA A 530 -55.20 11.07 7.95
C ALA A 530 -55.26 12.55 8.37
N LYS A 531 -54.46 13.38 7.69
CA LYS A 531 -54.24 14.83 7.89
C LYS A 531 -53.27 15.21 9.03
N GLU A 532 -52.03 15.37 8.60
CA GLU A 532 -50.90 16.13 9.20
C GLU A 532 -50.25 15.61 10.48
N GLY A 533 -48.94 15.33 10.40
CA GLY A 533 -48.13 14.74 11.47
C GLY A 533 -46.94 15.62 11.91
N ARG A 534 -46.66 15.69 13.22
CA ARG A 534 -45.50 16.40 13.83
C ARG A 534 -44.69 15.47 14.74
N LEU A 535 -43.35 15.54 14.68
CA LEU A 535 -42.39 14.81 15.53
C LEU A 535 -42.07 15.55 16.87
N SER A 536 -42.18 14.97 18.09
CA SER A 536 -41.74 15.60 19.37
C SER A 536 -41.16 14.70 20.50
N ARG A 537 -40.14 15.19 21.22
CA ARG A 537 -39.56 14.91 22.59
C ARG A 537 -39.77 13.54 23.32
N ASP A 538 -38.83 12.94 24.08
CA ASP A 538 -37.93 13.48 25.16
C ASP A 538 -36.76 12.53 25.62
N MET A 539 -35.68 13.11 26.22
CA MET A 539 -34.78 12.67 27.34
C MET A 539 -33.20 12.66 27.22
N ILE A 540 -32.60 13.65 27.93
CA ILE A 540 -31.33 13.75 28.72
C ILE A 540 -29.92 13.80 28.04
N ARG A 541 -29.28 14.99 28.18
CA ARG A 541 -27.88 15.47 27.84
C ARG A 541 -27.68 16.07 26.45
N ASN A 542 -27.03 17.25 26.43
CA ASN A 542 -26.65 18.12 25.31
C ASN A 542 -27.27 17.77 23.93
N SER A 543 -28.55 18.12 23.74
CA SER A 543 -29.38 17.68 22.61
C SER A 543 -29.72 18.81 21.64
N SER A 544 -29.75 18.51 20.34
CA SER A 544 -30.34 19.37 19.28
C SER A 544 -31.74 18.86 18.92
N SER A 545 -32.74 19.74 18.79
CA SER A 545 -34.13 19.35 18.46
C SER A 545 -34.75 20.25 17.39
N TRP A 546 -35.45 19.66 16.42
CA TRP A 546 -36.20 20.35 15.39
C TRP A 546 -37.47 19.55 15.05
N SER A 547 -38.43 20.18 14.36
CA SER A 547 -39.68 19.53 13.96
C SER A 547 -39.99 19.81 12.51
N VAL A 548 -40.48 18.78 11.82
CA VAL A 548 -40.92 18.85 10.43
C VAL A 548 -42.42 18.65 10.38
N LEU A 549 -43.10 19.50 9.62
CA LEU A 549 -44.51 19.36 9.30
C LEU A 549 -44.61 18.68 7.94
N PHE A 550 -45.54 17.75 7.79
CA PHE A 550 -45.85 17.13 6.50
C PHE A 550 -47.32 16.73 6.47
N THR A 551 -47.89 16.64 5.27
CA THR A 551 -49.31 16.40 5.08
C THR A 551 -49.55 15.05 4.40
N ILE A 552 -50.53 14.28 4.87
CA ILE A 552 -51.00 13.06 4.20
C ILE A 552 -52.42 13.32 3.68
N GLU A 553 -52.58 13.33 2.36
CA GLU A 553 -53.86 13.56 1.68
C GLU A 553 -53.99 12.70 0.42
N ASN A 554 -55.23 12.30 0.09
CA ASN A 554 -55.52 11.46 -1.07
C ASN A 554 -55.04 12.06 -2.42
N SER A 555 -54.85 13.37 -2.49
CA SER A 555 -54.33 14.08 -3.68
C SER A 555 -52.80 14.14 -3.76
N GLY A 556 -52.08 13.65 -2.75
CA GLY A 556 -50.62 13.60 -2.77
C GLY A 556 -50.06 12.54 -3.72
N PRO A 557 -48.80 12.67 -4.19
CA PRO A 557 -48.10 11.63 -4.95
C PRO A 557 -47.77 10.41 -4.07
N GLU A 558 -47.66 9.23 -4.70
CA GLU A 558 -47.15 8.03 -4.06
C GLU A 558 -45.71 8.23 -3.56
N ILE A 559 -45.37 7.57 -2.44
CA ILE A 559 -44.04 7.69 -1.84
C ILE A 559 -43.03 6.91 -2.68
N ASP A 560 -42.04 7.63 -3.21
CA ASP A 560 -40.85 7.07 -3.83
C ASP A 560 -39.62 7.54 -3.06
N LEU A 561 -39.06 6.66 -2.21
CA LEU A 561 -37.91 6.99 -1.36
C LEU A 561 -36.63 7.25 -2.15
N VAL A 562 -36.48 6.70 -3.36
CA VAL A 562 -35.34 6.97 -4.23
C VAL A 562 -35.48 8.38 -4.79
N ALA A 563 -36.64 8.69 -5.38
CA ALA A 563 -36.92 9.99 -5.98
C ALA A 563 -36.98 11.13 -4.94
N VAL A 564 -37.37 10.85 -3.69
CA VAL A 564 -37.33 11.81 -2.57
C VAL A 564 -35.92 12.38 -2.35
N THR A 565 -34.88 11.58 -2.63
CA THR A 565 -33.48 12.00 -2.48
C THR A 565 -32.84 12.50 -3.78
N ASP A 566 -33.54 12.41 -4.91
CA ASP A 566 -33.06 12.90 -6.21
C ASP A 566 -33.45 14.36 -6.47
N ASN A 567 -32.43 15.22 -6.49
CA ASN A 567 -32.44 16.53 -7.14
C ASN A 567 -33.51 17.54 -6.65
N LYS A 568 -33.82 17.54 -5.34
CA LYS A 568 -34.63 18.56 -4.66
C LYS A 568 -33.77 19.40 -3.71
N THR A 569 -34.19 20.62 -3.38
CA THR A 569 -33.55 21.45 -2.34
C THR A 569 -33.99 21.03 -0.93
N CYS A 570 -33.04 20.75 -0.03
CA CYS A 570 -33.31 20.36 1.36
C CYS A 570 -32.98 21.51 2.31
N PRO A 571 -33.87 21.85 3.26
CA PRO A 571 -33.51 22.75 4.35
C PRO A 571 -32.44 22.13 5.26
N ALA A 572 -31.39 22.88 5.60
CA ALA A 572 -30.33 22.44 6.53
C ALA A 572 -30.87 22.11 7.93
N GLU A 573 -32.03 22.65 8.29
CA GLU A 573 -32.77 22.36 9.52
C GLU A 573 -33.31 20.92 9.61
N LEU A 574 -33.16 20.09 8.57
CA LEU A 574 -33.50 18.65 8.60
C LEU A 574 -32.34 17.77 9.10
N GLY A 575 -31.19 18.33 9.46
CA GLY A 575 -30.05 17.55 9.93
C GLY A 575 -29.22 18.26 11.00
N VAL A 576 -28.30 17.53 11.60
CA VAL A 576 -27.33 18.01 12.59
C VAL A 576 -25.94 17.58 12.19
N ALA A 577 -25.01 18.55 12.13
CA ALA A 577 -23.60 18.30 11.93
C ALA A 577 -22.81 18.56 13.22
N ILE A 578 -22.00 17.60 13.64
CA ILE A 578 -21.22 17.61 14.87
C ILE A 578 -19.75 17.38 14.51
N ASN A 579 -18.88 18.34 14.85
CA ASN A 579 -17.44 18.17 14.69
C ASN A 579 -16.87 17.35 15.87
N VAL A 580 -16.62 16.07 15.62
CA VAL A 580 -16.11 15.07 16.57
C VAL A 580 -14.59 15.00 16.42
N THR A 581 -13.86 15.33 17.49
CA THR A 581 -12.40 15.20 17.48
C THR A 581 -11.98 13.75 17.78
N ASP A 582 -10.74 13.41 17.42
CA ASP A 582 -10.11 12.13 17.79
C ASP A 582 -9.67 12.05 19.27
N THR A 583 -10.04 13.03 20.09
CA THR A 583 -9.67 13.15 21.50
C THR A 583 -10.83 12.72 22.40
N THR A 584 -10.54 11.94 23.45
CA THR A 584 -11.54 11.58 24.49
C THR A 584 -11.08 12.08 25.86
N MET A 585 -12.03 12.38 26.75
CA MET A 585 -11.80 12.80 28.13
C MET A 585 -12.51 11.86 29.11
N THR A 586 -11.94 11.70 30.31
CA THR A 586 -12.56 10.89 31.36
C THR A 586 -13.89 11.52 31.81
N VAL A 587 -14.91 10.69 31.96
CA VAL A 587 -16.25 11.15 32.35
C VAL A 587 -16.22 11.69 33.79
N PRO A 588 -16.64 12.94 34.04
CA PRO A 588 -16.63 13.51 35.39
C PRO A 588 -17.55 12.75 36.36
N PHE A 589 -17.15 12.68 37.63
CA PHE A 589 -17.94 12.02 38.68
C PHE A 589 -19.35 12.65 38.80
N GLY A 590 -20.40 11.82 38.66
CA GLY A 590 -21.82 12.24 38.66
C GLY A 590 -22.48 12.32 37.27
N VAL A 591 -21.73 12.08 36.20
CA VAL A 591 -22.22 12.12 34.81
C VAL A 591 -22.61 10.69 34.36
N ASP A 592 -23.90 10.33 34.48
CA ASP A 592 -24.55 9.15 33.84
C ASP A 592 -24.36 9.04 32.30
N TRP A 593 -23.29 8.37 31.89
CA TRP A 593 -22.90 8.16 30.49
C TRP A 593 -22.84 6.66 30.18
N SER A 594 -23.54 6.25 29.12
CA SER A 594 -23.70 4.84 28.74
C SER A 594 -22.60 4.30 27.83
N GLY A 595 -21.62 5.13 27.44
CA GLY A 595 -20.56 4.80 26.48
C GLY A 595 -19.19 4.42 27.09
N GLY A 596 -19.08 4.22 28.41
CA GLY A 596 -17.85 3.78 29.10
C GLY A 596 -17.21 4.82 30.02
N ASP A 597 -15.91 4.73 30.28
CA ASP A 597 -15.20 5.61 31.23
C ASP A 597 -14.71 6.94 30.61
N THR A 598 -14.79 7.06 29.28
CA THR A 598 -14.37 8.25 28.52
C THR A 598 -15.46 8.71 27.54
N CYS A 599 -15.46 10.00 27.19
CA CYS A 599 -16.37 10.61 26.21
C CYS A 599 -15.58 11.48 25.21
N ALA A 600 -16.04 11.55 23.95
CA ALA A 600 -15.37 12.34 22.92
C ALA A 600 -15.43 13.85 23.17
N VAL A 601 -14.36 14.55 22.80
CA VAL A 601 -14.32 16.01 22.78
C VAL A 601 -14.95 16.50 21.47
N VAL A 602 -15.87 17.45 21.57
CA VAL A 602 -16.46 18.13 20.41
C VAL A 602 -15.88 19.55 20.32
N ALA A 603 -15.54 20.02 19.12
CA ALA A 603 -14.97 21.36 18.95
C ALA A 603 -15.97 22.46 19.37
N SER A 604 -15.50 23.52 20.06
CA SER A 604 -16.36 24.64 20.51
C SER A 604 -17.04 25.40 19.34
N PRO A 605 -18.21 26.03 19.56
CA PRO A 605 -19.11 26.39 18.49
C PRO A 605 -18.80 27.78 17.92
N THR A 606 -17.84 27.89 16.99
CA THR A 606 -18.02 28.74 15.79
C THR A 606 -16.86 28.57 14.79
N PRO A 607 -17.14 28.43 13.49
CA PRO A 607 -18.48 28.23 12.91
C PRO A 607 -18.92 26.77 13.08
N THR A 608 -20.14 26.55 13.58
CA THR A 608 -20.77 25.23 13.62
C THR A 608 -20.93 24.71 12.19
N PRO A 609 -20.55 23.46 11.87
CA PRO A 609 -20.79 22.90 10.55
C PRO A 609 -22.29 22.88 10.24
N THR A 610 -22.65 23.22 9.00
CA THR A 610 -24.04 23.21 8.52
C THR A 610 -24.36 21.82 7.96
N ALA A 611 -25.46 21.21 8.40
CA ALA A 611 -25.93 19.95 7.82
C ALA A 611 -26.41 20.16 6.38
N ASP A 612 -26.12 19.19 5.51
CA ASP A 612 -26.61 19.07 4.15
C ASP A 612 -27.34 17.71 3.96
N PRO A 613 -28.61 17.64 4.40
CA PRO A 613 -29.47 16.46 4.24
C PRO A 613 -29.67 16.01 2.78
N CYS A 614 -29.32 16.86 1.82
CA CYS A 614 -29.41 16.59 0.39
C CYS A 614 -28.23 15.78 -0.15
N ARG A 615 -27.16 15.59 0.64
CA ARG A 615 -26.04 14.71 0.29
C ARG A 615 -26.40 13.22 0.40
N VAL A 616 -27.41 12.89 1.20
CA VAL A 616 -27.87 11.51 1.39
C VAL A 616 -28.69 11.05 0.20
N LYS A 617 -28.28 9.92 -0.38
CA LYS A 617 -29.05 9.22 -1.41
C LYS A 617 -29.51 7.86 -0.92
N ILE A 618 -30.81 7.59 -1.02
CA ILE A 618 -31.35 6.25 -0.82
C ILE A 618 -31.43 5.60 -2.19
N ASP A 619 -30.64 4.55 -2.42
CA ASP A 619 -30.72 3.80 -3.67
C ASP A 619 -31.80 2.70 -3.62
N SER A 620 -32.11 2.14 -4.78
CA SER A 620 -33.12 1.10 -4.92
C SER A 620 -32.78 -0.18 -4.15
N VAL A 621 -31.51 -0.43 -3.84
CA VAL A 621 -31.06 -1.59 -3.05
C VAL A 621 -31.36 -1.38 -1.57
N VAL A 622 -31.14 -0.17 -1.05
CA VAL A 622 -31.52 0.22 0.31
C VAL A 622 -33.04 0.20 0.46
N VAL A 623 -33.80 0.74 -0.51
CA VAL A 623 -35.28 0.65 -0.50
C VAL A 623 -35.76 -0.79 -0.55
N ALA A 624 -35.13 -1.64 -1.36
CA ALA A 624 -35.45 -3.07 -1.41
C ALA A 624 -35.16 -3.75 -0.06
N SER A 625 -34.04 -3.43 0.58
CA SER A 625 -33.68 -3.94 1.91
C SER A 625 -34.67 -3.50 2.99
N MET A 626 -35.06 -2.22 3.00
CA MET A 626 -36.06 -1.68 3.92
C MET A 626 -37.44 -2.33 3.71
N SER A 627 -37.83 -2.50 2.45
CA SER A 627 -39.09 -3.14 2.07
C SER A 627 -39.10 -4.62 2.44
N ALA A 628 -37.98 -5.31 2.27
CA ALA A 628 -37.80 -6.70 2.70
C ALA A 628 -37.85 -6.84 4.23
N SER A 629 -37.24 -5.90 4.96
CA SER A 629 -37.28 -5.83 6.43
C SER A 629 -38.71 -5.58 6.96
N LEU A 630 -39.45 -4.66 6.33
CA LEU A 630 -40.87 -4.43 6.63
C LEU A 630 -41.71 -5.66 6.31
N ALA A 631 -41.57 -6.24 5.12
CA ALA A 631 -42.31 -7.44 4.72
C ALA A 631 -42.06 -8.60 5.70
N ALA A 632 -40.80 -8.83 6.10
CA ALA A 632 -40.44 -9.82 7.10
C ALA A 632 -41.07 -9.54 8.48
N THR A 633 -41.22 -8.27 8.86
CA THR A 633 -41.86 -7.86 10.11
C THR A 633 -43.37 -8.05 10.06
N LEU A 634 -44.02 -7.68 8.95
CA LEU A 634 -45.46 -7.83 8.75
C LEU A 634 -45.90 -9.28 8.63
N CYS A 635 -45.10 -10.11 7.97
CA CYS A 635 -45.36 -11.55 7.89
C CYS A 635 -45.14 -12.27 9.24
N LYS A 636 -44.51 -11.62 10.22
CA LYS A 636 -44.41 -12.07 11.62
C LYS A 636 -45.43 -11.44 12.57
N GLY A 637 -46.22 -10.47 12.10
CA GLY A 637 -47.20 -9.75 12.89
C GLY A 637 -48.47 -10.57 13.18
N ILE A 638 -49.31 -10.07 14.08
CA ILE A 638 -50.55 -10.76 14.51
C ILE A 638 -51.56 -10.92 13.35
N ASN A 639 -51.49 -10.06 12.32
CA ASN A 639 -52.31 -10.11 11.10
C ASN A 639 -51.43 -9.97 9.84
N PRO A 640 -50.83 -11.06 9.34
CA PRO A 640 -49.92 -11.01 8.19
C PRO A 640 -50.65 -10.78 6.85
N PRO A 641 -50.05 -10.04 5.89
CA PRO A 641 -50.59 -9.86 4.53
C PRO A 641 -50.84 -11.18 3.75
N ALA A 642 -51.85 -11.19 2.88
CA ALA A 642 -52.25 -12.38 2.12
C ALA A 642 -51.21 -12.88 1.11
N ASN A 643 -50.26 -12.02 0.71
CA ASN A 643 -49.13 -12.33 -0.17
C ASN A 643 -47.84 -12.67 0.59
N CYS A 644 -47.89 -12.80 1.93
CA CYS A 644 -46.83 -13.49 2.65
C CYS A 644 -46.81 -14.92 2.12
N THR A 645 -45.87 -15.19 1.21
CA THR A 645 -45.66 -16.52 0.68
C THR A 645 -45.38 -17.41 1.89
N LYS A 646 -46.09 -18.54 1.98
CA LYS A 646 -45.78 -19.56 2.98
C LYS A 646 -44.37 -20.15 2.79
N ASP A 647 -43.71 -19.78 1.71
CA ASP A 647 -42.34 -20.12 1.37
C ASP A 647 -41.43 -18.90 1.62
N ASP A 648 -40.60 -19.04 2.65
CA ASP A 648 -39.55 -18.13 3.14
C ASP A 648 -38.35 -17.94 2.15
N GLU A 649 -38.48 -18.39 0.90
CA GLU A 649 -37.35 -18.58 -0.03
C GLU A 649 -36.82 -17.28 -0.68
N SER A 650 -37.66 -16.30 -1.02
CA SER A 650 -37.21 -15.12 -1.79
C SER A 650 -36.49 -14.06 -0.94
N VAL A 651 -36.80 -14.00 0.36
CA VAL A 651 -36.15 -13.09 1.32
C VAL A 651 -34.77 -13.64 1.73
N ALA A 652 -34.62 -14.96 1.81
CA ALA A 652 -33.35 -15.62 2.10
C ALA A 652 -32.31 -15.40 0.98
N GLN A 653 -32.73 -15.41 -0.29
CA GLN A 653 -31.85 -15.18 -1.45
C GLN A 653 -31.23 -13.76 -1.46
N GLN A 654 -31.97 -12.73 -1.07
CA GLN A 654 -31.45 -11.35 -1.06
C GLN A 654 -30.47 -11.09 0.10
N LEU A 655 -30.56 -11.83 1.20
CA LEU A 655 -29.66 -11.70 2.36
C LEU A 655 -28.37 -12.52 2.26
N VAL A 656 -28.35 -13.63 1.52
CA VAL A 656 -27.10 -14.39 1.26
C VAL A 656 -26.08 -13.56 0.47
N VAL A 657 -26.54 -12.58 -0.33
CA VAL A 657 -25.67 -11.62 -1.02
C VAL A 657 -25.03 -10.62 -0.03
N ALA A 658 -25.73 -10.26 1.05
CA ALA A 658 -25.26 -9.28 2.04
C ALA A 658 -24.38 -9.89 3.16
N GLY A 659 -24.58 -11.17 3.52
CA GLY A 659 -23.73 -11.85 4.51
C GLY A 659 -22.33 -12.19 3.99
N VAL A 660 -22.22 -12.52 2.70
CA VAL A 660 -20.97 -12.98 2.06
C VAL A 660 -19.95 -11.84 1.85
N SER A 661 -20.39 -10.59 1.76
CA SER A 661 -19.51 -9.41 1.63
C SER A 661 -18.73 -9.05 2.91
N SER A 662 -19.00 -9.71 4.04
CA SER A 662 -18.36 -9.45 5.34
C SER A 662 -17.19 -10.39 5.70
N VAL A 663 -16.86 -11.39 4.86
CA VAL A 663 -15.95 -12.51 5.21
C VAL A 663 -14.45 -12.21 4.95
N GLY A 664 -14.10 -11.02 4.46
CA GLY A 664 -12.74 -10.71 3.98
C GLY A 664 -11.71 -10.30 5.03
N ILE A 665 -11.99 -10.31 6.35
CA ILE A 665 -11.12 -9.69 7.36
C ILE A 665 -11.15 -10.46 8.70
N SER A 666 -10.35 -11.53 8.85
CA SER A 666 -9.92 -11.99 10.20
C SER A 666 -8.49 -12.53 10.17
N SER A 667 -7.80 -12.44 11.31
CA SER A 667 -6.46 -13.00 11.53
C SER A 667 -6.46 -14.54 11.50
N THR A 668 -5.31 -15.14 11.18
CA THR A 668 -5.09 -16.57 10.89
C THR A 668 -5.02 -17.50 12.11
N ASP A 669 -5.26 -16.99 13.33
CA ASP A 669 -4.94 -17.75 14.55
C ASP A 669 -6.16 -18.45 15.18
N ARG A 670 -7.37 -18.34 14.59
CA ARG A 670 -8.63 -18.98 15.07
C ARG A 670 -9.61 -19.28 13.93
N PRO A 671 -10.51 -20.28 14.08
CA PRO A 671 -11.57 -20.52 13.11
C PRO A 671 -12.55 -19.34 13.05
N LEU A 672 -12.93 -18.93 11.83
CA LEU A 672 -13.90 -17.87 11.58
C LEU A 672 -15.31 -18.43 11.72
N ILE A 673 -16.09 -17.84 12.63
CA ILE A 673 -17.48 -18.22 12.87
C ILE A 673 -18.36 -16.98 12.77
N THR A 674 -19.32 -17.00 11.84
CA THR A 674 -20.25 -15.89 11.64
C THR A 674 -21.69 -16.39 11.68
N TYR A 675 -22.57 -15.63 12.32
CA TYR A 675 -24.01 -15.88 12.36
C TYR A 675 -24.75 -14.67 11.78
N GLY A 676 -25.84 -14.91 11.08
CA GLY A 676 -26.75 -13.88 10.59
C GLY A 676 -28.19 -14.33 10.73
N GLN A 677 -29.10 -13.41 11.02
CA GLN A 677 -30.54 -13.69 11.04
C GLN A 677 -31.29 -12.52 10.41
N SER A 678 -32.27 -12.85 9.58
CA SER A 678 -33.23 -11.90 9.07
C SER A 678 -34.53 -12.60 8.77
N GLY A 679 -35.64 -12.09 9.29
CA GLY A 679 -36.91 -12.80 9.20
C GLY A 679 -36.85 -14.16 9.91
N GLN A 680 -37.47 -15.19 9.34
CA GLN A 680 -37.27 -16.58 9.78
C GLN A 680 -36.03 -17.21 9.12
N ALA A 681 -35.28 -16.48 8.29
CA ALA A 681 -34.02 -16.98 7.77
C ALA A 681 -32.89 -16.77 8.80
N THR A 682 -32.20 -17.85 9.15
CA THR A 682 -30.96 -17.81 9.93
C THR A 682 -29.84 -18.41 9.09
N ILE A 683 -28.63 -17.88 9.17
CA ILE A 683 -27.44 -18.37 8.46
C ILE A 683 -26.25 -18.45 9.42
N GLY A 684 -25.42 -19.47 9.25
CA GLY A 684 -24.14 -19.60 9.93
C GLY A 684 -23.06 -20.05 9.00
N LEU A 685 -21.86 -19.51 9.20
CA LEU A 685 -20.64 -19.80 8.45
C LEU A 685 -19.55 -20.23 9.43
N TYR A 686 -18.83 -21.28 9.07
CA TYR A 686 -17.65 -21.80 9.76
C TYR A 686 -16.53 -21.97 8.75
N ILE A 687 -15.36 -21.38 9.03
CA ILE A 687 -14.13 -21.61 8.28
C ILE A 687 -13.02 -21.98 9.27
N GLY A 688 -12.50 -23.19 9.15
CA GLY A 688 -11.36 -23.63 9.94
C GLY A 688 -10.09 -22.84 9.62
N GLN A 689 -9.26 -22.60 10.63
CA GLN A 689 -8.02 -21.81 10.55
C GLN A 689 -6.94 -22.37 9.58
N GLY A 690 -7.03 -23.65 9.22
CA GLY A 690 -6.18 -24.36 8.26
C GLY A 690 -6.59 -24.17 6.79
N LEU A 691 -7.56 -23.30 6.53
CA LEU A 691 -8.04 -22.94 5.18
C LEU A 691 -7.66 -21.49 4.85
N LEU A 692 -7.13 -21.26 3.64
CA LEU A 692 -6.83 -19.93 3.14
C LEU A 692 -8.12 -19.23 2.68
N ASN A 693 -8.54 -18.21 3.43
CA ASN A 693 -9.79 -17.45 3.23
C ASN A 693 -9.97 -16.86 1.81
N GLN A 694 -8.87 -16.57 1.11
CA GLN A 694 -8.89 -15.95 -0.23
C GLN A 694 -9.38 -16.90 -1.34
N GLY A 695 -9.14 -18.21 -1.23
CA GLY A 695 -9.53 -19.18 -2.28
C GLY A 695 -10.97 -19.70 -2.17
N LEU A 696 -11.51 -19.79 -0.96
CA LEU A 696 -12.86 -20.31 -0.69
C LEU A 696 -13.96 -19.26 -0.90
N SER A 697 -13.65 -17.98 -0.71
CA SER A 697 -14.60 -16.89 -0.87
C SER A 697 -14.96 -16.61 -2.33
N GLU A 698 -14.02 -16.74 -3.26
CA GLU A 698 -14.27 -16.58 -4.70
C GLU A 698 -14.98 -17.77 -5.35
N SER A 699 -14.73 -19.00 -4.87
CA SER A 699 -15.24 -20.23 -5.49
C SER A 699 -16.48 -20.79 -4.77
N ALA A 700 -16.38 -21.12 -3.48
CA ALA A 700 -17.44 -21.83 -2.74
C ALA A 700 -18.65 -20.94 -2.43
N LEU A 701 -18.44 -19.68 -2.03
CA LEU A 701 -19.54 -18.76 -1.72
C LEU A 701 -20.27 -18.29 -2.99
N LYS A 702 -19.54 -18.10 -4.10
CA LYS A 702 -20.11 -17.84 -5.41
C LYS A 702 -20.95 -19.02 -5.90
N MET A 703 -20.45 -20.25 -5.76
CA MET A 703 -21.21 -21.46 -6.09
C MET A 703 -22.43 -21.68 -5.18
N PHE A 704 -22.33 -21.40 -3.88
CA PHE A 704 -23.47 -21.47 -2.97
C PHE A 704 -24.57 -20.47 -3.40
N GLN A 705 -24.19 -19.25 -3.78
CA GLN A 705 -25.09 -18.22 -4.31
C GLN A 705 -25.73 -18.64 -5.65
N ASP A 706 -24.92 -19.10 -6.61
CA ASP A 706 -25.38 -19.46 -7.96
C ASP A 706 -26.31 -20.70 -7.94
N ASN A 707 -26.13 -21.61 -6.97
CA ASN A 707 -27.03 -22.76 -6.77
C ASN A 707 -28.26 -22.41 -5.91
N LEU A 708 -28.17 -21.44 -4.98
CA LEU A 708 -29.34 -20.91 -4.28
C LEU A 708 -30.37 -20.34 -5.25
N ALA A 709 -29.90 -19.73 -6.34
CA ALA A 709 -30.75 -19.11 -7.37
C ALA A 709 -31.45 -20.12 -8.29
N ASN A 710 -30.97 -21.37 -8.35
CA ASN A 710 -31.45 -22.39 -9.30
C ASN A 710 -32.20 -23.57 -8.65
N LEU A 711 -32.33 -23.58 -7.32
CA LEU A 711 -32.97 -24.65 -6.55
C LEU A 711 -34.46 -24.33 -6.30
N THR A 712 -35.36 -25.23 -6.70
CA THR A 712 -36.77 -25.24 -6.28
C THR A 712 -36.87 -26.12 -5.03
N VAL A 713 -36.70 -25.55 -3.83
CA VAL A 713 -36.41 -26.36 -2.64
C VAL A 713 -37.31 -26.02 -1.46
N SER A 714 -38.48 -26.66 -1.48
CA SER A 714 -39.45 -26.82 -0.38
C SER A 714 -38.91 -27.39 0.97
N THR A 715 -37.60 -27.35 1.24
CA THR A 715 -36.99 -27.84 2.50
C THR A 715 -36.48 -26.70 3.38
N PRO A 716 -36.76 -26.72 4.70
CA PRO A 716 -36.56 -25.59 5.62
C PRO A 716 -35.10 -25.31 6.02
N SER A 717 -34.13 -26.02 5.44
CA SER A 717 -32.70 -25.88 5.77
C SER A 717 -31.83 -26.33 4.61
N LEU A 718 -30.84 -25.52 4.26
CA LEU A 718 -29.87 -25.78 3.20
C LEU A 718 -28.47 -25.53 3.74
N ALA A 719 -27.54 -26.45 3.50
CA ALA A 719 -26.14 -26.24 3.85
C ALA A 719 -25.20 -26.72 2.77
N MET A 720 -24.03 -26.10 2.71
CA MET A 720 -22.88 -26.53 1.91
C MET A 720 -21.70 -26.67 2.84
N GLN A 721 -20.94 -27.75 2.68
CA GLN A 721 -19.76 -28.00 3.50
C GLN A 721 -18.64 -28.59 2.66
N LEU A 722 -17.42 -28.18 2.96
CA LEU A 722 -16.20 -28.93 2.67
C LEU A 722 -15.82 -29.63 3.96
N CYS A 723 -16.15 -30.91 4.02
CA CYS A 723 -15.91 -31.76 5.16
C CYS A 723 -15.72 -33.19 4.66
N GLY A 724 -14.95 -33.98 5.40
CA GLY A 724 -14.78 -35.40 5.14
C GLY A 724 -14.19 -36.08 6.36
N PRO A 725 -14.12 -37.43 6.35
CA PRO A 725 -13.48 -38.18 7.43
C PRO A 725 -11.99 -37.79 7.59
N ASN A 726 -11.46 -37.15 6.54
CA ASN A 726 -10.33 -36.21 6.38
C ASN A 726 -9.87 -35.26 7.47
N TYR A 727 -10.88 -34.57 7.97
CA TYR A 727 -10.77 -33.15 8.20
C TYR A 727 -10.92 -32.93 9.70
N ASP A 728 -9.91 -32.36 10.34
CA ASP A 728 -10.10 -31.82 11.69
C ASP A 728 -10.88 -30.50 11.62
N SER A 729 -11.25 -29.97 12.78
CA SER A 729 -12.02 -28.73 12.88
C SER A 729 -11.30 -27.51 12.31
N THR A 730 -10.00 -27.59 12.06
CA THR A 730 -9.21 -26.52 11.43
C THR A 730 -9.28 -26.56 9.91
N HIS A 731 -9.73 -27.64 9.29
CA HIS A 731 -9.78 -27.75 7.83
C HIS A 731 -11.21 -27.83 7.26
N ILE A 732 -12.23 -27.70 8.09
CA ILE A 732 -13.64 -27.74 7.66
C ILE A 732 -14.12 -26.35 7.23
N PHE A 733 -14.86 -26.31 6.12
CA PHE A 733 -15.70 -25.17 5.74
C PHE A 733 -17.16 -25.60 5.77
N GLY A 734 -18.04 -24.76 6.29
CA GLY A 734 -19.46 -25.02 6.36
C GLY A 734 -20.28 -23.75 6.34
N ILE A 735 -21.31 -23.70 5.51
CA ILE A 735 -22.34 -22.65 5.49
C ILE A 735 -23.71 -23.31 5.56
N MET A 736 -24.55 -22.91 6.50
CA MET A 736 -25.91 -23.42 6.66
C MET A 736 -26.89 -22.28 6.80
N ALA A 737 -27.95 -22.30 6.01
CA ALA A 737 -29.10 -21.42 6.12
C ALA A 737 -30.34 -22.24 6.50
N THR A 738 -31.18 -21.71 7.37
CA THR A 738 -32.49 -22.30 7.70
C THR A 738 -33.58 -21.24 7.62
N SER A 739 -34.82 -21.65 7.40
CA SER A 739 -35.96 -20.74 7.25
C SER A 739 -36.92 -20.72 8.45
N ASN A 740 -36.55 -21.30 9.61
CA ASN A 740 -37.45 -21.41 10.78
C ASN A 740 -37.20 -20.39 11.91
N GLY A 741 -36.26 -19.48 11.74
CA GLY A 741 -35.99 -18.34 12.61
C GLY A 741 -35.19 -18.67 13.87
N THR A 742 -34.67 -19.89 13.99
CA THR A 742 -33.90 -20.31 15.17
C THR A 742 -32.44 -20.55 14.81
N PHE A 743 -31.54 -20.22 15.74
CA PHE A 743 -30.11 -20.51 15.58
C PHE A 743 -29.75 -21.94 16.01
N ASN A 744 -30.64 -22.69 16.66
CA ASN A 744 -30.31 -24.02 17.20
C ASN A 744 -29.75 -24.98 16.14
N PRO A 745 -30.37 -25.16 14.95
CA PRO A 745 -29.81 -26.06 13.94
C PRO A 745 -28.46 -25.58 13.39
N ILE A 746 -28.25 -24.26 13.35
CA ILE A 746 -27.01 -23.64 12.86
C ILE A 746 -25.89 -23.73 13.89
N GLN A 747 -26.22 -23.55 15.17
CA GLN A 747 -25.31 -23.72 16.28
C GLN A 747 -24.90 -25.19 16.41
N ASP A 748 -25.83 -26.13 16.19
CA ASP A 748 -25.52 -27.54 16.17
C ASP A 748 -24.68 -27.92 14.95
N ALA A 749 -24.94 -27.31 13.79
CA ALA A 749 -24.10 -27.44 12.60
C ALA A 749 -22.66 -26.96 12.84
N ILE A 750 -22.51 -25.77 13.42
CA ILE A 750 -21.20 -25.18 13.75
C ILE A 750 -20.50 -25.99 14.84
N LYS A 751 -21.20 -26.50 15.85
CA LYS A 751 -20.62 -27.42 16.84
C LYS A 751 -20.12 -28.71 16.21
N ASN A 752 -20.86 -29.27 15.24
CA ASN A 752 -20.43 -30.47 14.51
C ASN A 752 -19.15 -30.19 13.71
N TRP A 753 -19.09 -29.09 12.97
CA TRP A 753 -17.89 -28.69 12.24
C TRP A 753 -16.71 -28.37 13.17
N ALA A 754 -16.95 -27.68 14.29
CA ALA A 754 -15.95 -27.43 15.33
C ALA A 754 -15.45 -28.71 16.03
N ASN A 755 -16.23 -29.79 15.98
CA ASN A 755 -15.87 -31.12 16.46
C ASN A 755 -15.36 -32.06 15.35
N ALA A 756 -15.01 -31.54 14.18
CA ALA A 756 -14.49 -32.33 13.05
C ALA A 756 -15.51 -33.33 12.44
N THR A 757 -16.81 -33.03 12.51
CA THR A 757 -17.88 -33.92 12.01
C THR A 757 -18.73 -33.26 10.93
N CYS A 758 -19.07 -34.04 9.89
CA CYS A 758 -19.85 -33.55 8.76
C CYS A 758 -21.35 -33.70 9.01
N LEU A 759 -22.14 -32.75 8.50
CA LEU A 759 -23.61 -32.86 8.53
C LEU A 759 -24.09 -33.89 7.50
N SER A 760 -25.17 -34.58 7.84
CA SER A 760 -25.86 -35.53 6.96
C SER A 760 -27.12 -34.90 6.36
N PHE A 761 -27.27 -34.96 5.03
CA PHE A 761 -28.39 -34.35 4.30
C PHE A 761 -29.31 -35.41 3.69
N SER A 762 -30.61 -35.10 3.57
CA SER A 762 -31.61 -35.98 2.91
C SER A 762 -31.46 -36.03 1.38
N GLY A 763 -30.80 -35.03 0.79
CA GLY A 763 -30.33 -34.99 -0.60
C GLY A 763 -29.14 -34.05 -0.75
N SER A 764 -28.12 -34.42 -1.53
CA SER A 764 -26.88 -33.64 -1.68
C SER A 764 -26.35 -33.69 -3.12
N THR A 765 -25.80 -32.58 -3.58
CA THR A 765 -25.12 -32.47 -4.88
C THR A 765 -23.67 -32.08 -4.67
N ASN A 766 -22.73 -32.78 -5.30
CA ASN A 766 -21.29 -32.50 -5.16
C ASN A 766 -20.83 -31.52 -6.25
N PHE A 767 -19.99 -30.57 -5.86
CA PHE A 767 -19.37 -29.58 -6.75
C PHE A 767 -17.85 -29.60 -6.55
N SER A 768 -17.10 -29.36 -7.63
CA SER A 768 -15.63 -29.32 -7.59
C SER A 768 -15.13 -27.88 -7.57
N GLY A 769 -14.24 -27.54 -6.63
CA GLY A 769 -13.62 -26.22 -6.50
C GLY A 769 -12.21 -26.33 -5.90
N GLN A 770 -11.38 -25.29 -6.08
CA GLN A 770 -10.05 -25.23 -5.47
C GLN A 770 -10.14 -24.64 -4.06
N ALA A 771 -9.68 -25.41 -3.07
CA ALA A 771 -9.48 -24.95 -1.70
C ALA A 771 -7.97 -25.01 -1.38
N MET A 772 -7.41 -23.89 -0.94
CA MET A 772 -6.00 -23.79 -0.55
C MET A 772 -5.90 -24.02 0.95
N PHE A 773 -5.19 -25.06 1.35
CA PHE A 773 -4.95 -25.37 2.76
C PHE A 773 -3.70 -24.64 3.24
N THR A 774 -3.78 -23.98 4.39
CA THR A 774 -2.63 -23.34 5.05
C THR A 774 -1.89 -24.31 5.96
N THR A 775 -2.50 -25.46 6.25
CA THR A 775 -1.94 -26.58 7.01
C THR A 775 -2.39 -27.93 6.41
N PRO A 776 -1.72 -29.08 6.66
CA PRO A 776 -2.07 -30.37 6.05
C PRO A 776 -3.33 -31.03 6.65
N LEU A 777 -4.09 -31.80 5.85
CA LEU A 777 -5.26 -32.61 6.26
C LEU A 777 -4.85 -33.93 6.97
N LEU A 778 -5.69 -34.44 7.88
CA LEU A 778 -5.58 -35.81 8.42
C LEU A 778 -6.02 -36.86 7.38
N HIS A 779 -5.76 -38.16 7.61
CA HIS A 779 -5.92 -39.24 6.62
C HIS A 779 -6.94 -40.35 7.00
N THR A 780 -7.80 -40.71 6.04
CA THR A 780 -8.94 -41.68 6.06
C THR A 780 -9.42 -41.88 4.61
N ASN A 781 -9.58 -43.14 4.25
CA ASN A 781 -9.91 -43.59 2.91
C ASN A 781 -11.28 -43.08 2.43
N HIS A 782 -11.38 -42.41 1.28
CA HIS A 782 -12.38 -42.69 0.23
C HIS A 782 -12.19 -41.82 -1.04
N THR A 783 -12.46 -42.49 -2.16
CA THR A 783 -12.26 -42.20 -3.58
C THR A 783 -13.49 -41.54 -4.22
N THR A 784 -13.31 -40.53 -5.10
CA THR A 784 -14.33 -40.13 -6.08
C THR A 784 -13.72 -39.91 -7.47
N ASN A 785 -14.33 -40.61 -8.44
CA ASN A 785 -14.00 -40.70 -9.85
C ASN A 785 -14.07 -39.35 -10.58
N LEU A 786 -13.00 -39.01 -11.31
CA LEU A 786 -13.07 -38.10 -12.45
C LEU A 786 -12.48 -38.81 -13.67
N THR A 787 -13.33 -38.99 -14.66
CA THR A 787 -13.03 -39.57 -15.97
C THR A 787 -12.06 -38.66 -16.71
N VAL A 788 -10.78 -39.06 -16.78
CA VAL A 788 -9.83 -38.51 -17.75
C VAL A 788 -9.57 -39.60 -18.78
N LEU A 789 -9.90 -39.29 -20.03
CA LEU A 789 -9.48 -40.06 -21.20
C LEU A 789 -7.96 -40.18 -21.18
N VAL A 790 -7.46 -41.39 -20.96
CA VAL A 790 -6.08 -41.76 -21.26
C VAL A 790 -6.11 -42.86 -22.30
N GLU A 791 -5.63 -42.51 -23.47
CA GLU A 791 -5.28 -43.40 -24.56
C GLU A 791 -4.03 -44.19 -24.14
N GLU A 792 -4.12 -45.53 -24.08
CA GLU A 792 -3.21 -46.47 -24.75
C GLU A 792 -3.38 -47.91 -24.19
N LEU A 793 -3.74 -48.83 -25.09
CA LEU A 793 -3.83 -50.27 -24.87
C LEU A 793 -2.43 -50.88 -24.74
N HIS A 794 -2.13 -51.53 -23.60
CA HIS A 794 -1.12 -52.58 -23.55
C HIS A 794 -1.74 -53.94 -23.88
N THR A 795 -1.07 -54.68 -24.76
CA THR A 795 -1.41 -56.02 -25.24
C THR A 795 -1.35 -57.06 -24.11
N ARG A 796 -2.31 -57.99 -24.07
CA ARG A 796 -2.39 -59.06 -23.05
C ARG A 796 -1.96 -60.42 -23.58
N ALA A 797 -1.36 -61.22 -22.71
CA ALA A 797 -1.03 -62.62 -22.93
C ALA A 797 -2.27 -63.52 -22.89
N GLU A 798 -2.29 -64.58 -23.71
CA GLU A 798 -3.40 -65.54 -23.77
C GLU A 798 -3.54 -66.33 -22.45
N GLY A 799 -4.70 -66.24 -21.79
CA GLY A 799 -5.05 -67.01 -20.59
C GLY A 799 -5.49 -66.18 -19.38
N GLU A 800 -5.23 -64.88 -19.37
CA GLU A 800 -5.57 -63.99 -18.23
C GLU A 800 -6.92 -63.30 -18.38
N CYS A 801 -7.68 -63.26 -17.28
CA CYS A 801 -9.01 -62.66 -17.26
C CYS A 801 -8.93 -61.12 -17.34
N ARG A 802 -9.87 -60.48 -18.05
CA ARG A 802 -10.08 -59.03 -17.94
C ARG A 802 -10.41 -58.71 -16.50
N THR A 803 -9.72 -57.76 -15.88
CA THR A 803 -9.89 -57.50 -14.45
C THR A 803 -10.57 -56.16 -14.19
N VAL A 804 -11.25 -56.08 -13.04
CA VAL A 804 -11.65 -54.83 -12.40
C VAL A 804 -11.13 -54.82 -10.97
N GLN A 805 -10.80 -53.64 -10.46
CA GLN A 805 -10.36 -53.48 -9.08
C GLN A 805 -11.56 -53.21 -8.16
N VAL A 806 -11.54 -53.81 -6.98
CA VAL A 806 -12.60 -53.68 -5.97
C VAL A 806 -12.39 -52.37 -5.21
N ASP A 807 -13.35 -51.46 -5.31
CA ASP A 807 -13.37 -50.28 -4.44
C ASP A 807 -14.00 -50.64 -3.08
N ALA A 808 -13.65 -49.88 -2.04
CA ALA A 808 -14.21 -50.08 -0.72
C ALA A 808 -15.75 -49.96 -0.73
N GLY A 809 -16.44 -51.00 -0.25
CA GLY A 809 -17.90 -51.09 -0.24
C GLY A 809 -18.54 -51.69 -1.50
N ASN A 810 -17.76 -52.02 -2.53
CA ASN A 810 -18.29 -52.70 -3.72
C ASN A 810 -18.59 -54.18 -3.43
N GLY A 811 -19.86 -54.56 -3.60
CA GLY A 811 -20.28 -55.96 -3.67
C GLY A 811 -20.20 -56.50 -5.09
N CYS A 812 -20.49 -57.79 -5.24
CA CYS A 812 -20.48 -58.44 -6.55
C CYS A 812 -21.48 -57.84 -7.54
N ALA A 813 -22.56 -57.20 -7.08
CA ALA A 813 -23.52 -56.53 -7.94
C ALA A 813 -22.90 -55.31 -8.64
N GLU A 814 -22.22 -54.43 -7.89
CA GLU A 814 -21.53 -53.28 -8.49
C GLU A 814 -20.36 -53.71 -9.38
N LEU A 815 -19.64 -54.76 -9.00
CA LEU A 815 -18.51 -55.26 -9.80
C LEU A 815 -18.95 -55.94 -11.08
N ALA A 816 -20.09 -56.66 -11.08
CA ALA A 816 -20.69 -57.20 -12.29
C ALA A 816 -21.04 -56.09 -13.29
N THR A 817 -21.66 -55.01 -12.80
CA THR A 817 -21.97 -53.83 -13.61
C THR A 817 -20.71 -53.17 -14.17
N LYS A 818 -19.65 -53.00 -13.36
CA LYS A 818 -18.36 -52.47 -13.84
C LYS A 818 -17.70 -53.37 -14.88
N CYS A 819 -17.84 -54.68 -14.74
CA CYS A 819 -17.38 -55.64 -15.73
C CYS A 819 -18.24 -55.63 -17.00
N GLY A 820 -19.43 -55.03 -16.99
CA GLY A 820 -20.37 -55.03 -18.11
C GLY A 820 -20.99 -56.41 -18.37
N ILE A 821 -21.11 -57.26 -17.34
CA ILE A 821 -21.70 -58.61 -17.43
C ILE A 821 -22.80 -58.79 -16.38
N SER A 822 -23.65 -59.81 -16.54
CA SER A 822 -24.72 -60.05 -15.57
C SER A 822 -24.16 -60.51 -14.22
N PRO A 823 -24.85 -60.26 -13.08
CA PRO A 823 -24.42 -60.77 -11.78
C PRO A 823 -24.25 -62.30 -11.73
N ALA A 824 -25.05 -63.03 -12.51
CA ALA A 824 -24.94 -64.48 -12.65
C ALA A 824 -23.65 -64.88 -13.39
N ASP A 825 -23.29 -64.16 -14.46
CA ASP A 825 -22.06 -64.40 -15.21
C ASP A 825 -20.82 -63.97 -14.41
N PHE A 826 -20.92 -62.90 -13.62
CA PHE A 826 -19.85 -62.44 -12.73
C PHE A 826 -19.56 -63.46 -11.63
N THR A 827 -20.60 -64.07 -11.07
CA THR A 827 -20.47 -65.16 -10.09
C THR A 827 -19.90 -66.42 -10.75
N LYS A 828 -20.20 -66.67 -12.03
CA LYS A 828 -19.66 -67.82 -12.78
C LYS A 828 -18.16 -67.69 -13.06
N VAL A 829 -17.66 -66.49 -13.36
CA VAL A 829 -16.23 -66.24 -13.57
C VAL A 829 -15.45 -66.05 -12.26
N ASN A 830 -16.14 -65.87 -11.12
CA ASN A 830 -15.54 -65.85 -9.78
C ASN A 830 -16.26 -66.86 -8.84
N PRO A 831 -16.12 -68.17 -9.05
CA PRO A 831 -17.06 -69.20 -8.56
C PRO A 831 -16.98 -69.52 -7.06
N ARG A 832 -16.17 -68.80 -6.28
CA ARG A 832 -16.01 -69.09 -4.84
C ARG A 832 -17.25 -68.63 -4.07
N SER A 833 -17.84 -69.52 -3.25
CA SER A 833 -19.15 -69.29 -2.63
C SER A 833 -19.18 -68.13 -1.62
N ASP A 834 -18.04 -67.79 -1.02
CA ASP A 834 -17.86 -66.65 -0.11
C ASP A 834 -17.18 -65.45 -0.80
N PHE A 835 -17.00 -65.50 -2.13
CA PHE A 835 -16.23 -64.50 -2.88
C PHE A 835 -16.71 -63.07 -2.59
N CYS A 836 -18.00 -62.83 -2.75
CA CYS A 836 -18.62 -61.52 -2.62
C CYS A 836 -18.55 -60.94 -1.19
N SER A 837 -18.55 -61.81 -0.18
CA SER A 837 -18.48 -61.42 1.24
C SER A 837 -17.04 -61.21 1.75
N THR A 838 -16.04 -61.50 0.93
CA THR A 838 -14.62 -61.48 1.32
C THR A 838 -13.78 -60.56 0.44
N LEU A 839 -14.43 -59.80 -0.44
CA LEU A 839 -13.79 -58.82 -1.30
C LEU A 839 -13.11 -57.74 -0.45
N LYS A 840 -11.83 -57.48 -0.74
CA LYS A 840 -11.05 -56.43 -0.06
C LYS A 840 -10.85 -55.23 -0.97
N PRO A 841 -10.91 -53.99 -0.45
CA PRO A 841 -10.56 -52.81 -1.22
C PRO A 841 -9.18 -52.96 -1.88
N ASN A 842 -9.05 -52.52 -3.13
CA ASN A 842 -7.89 -52.63 -4.01
C ASN A 842 -7.54 -54.04 -4.53
N GLN A 843 -8.30 -55.08 -4.17
CA GLN A 843 -8.18 -56.41 -4.77
C GLN A 843 -8.58 -56.38 -6.24
N HIS A 844 -7.87 -57.09 -7.11
CA HIS A 844 -8.31 -57.29 -8.50
C HIS A 844 -9.18 -58.55 -8.60
N VAL A 845 -10.24 -58.49 -9.43
CA VAL A 845 -11.18 -59.59 -9.66
C VAL A 845 -11.47 -59.76 -11.15
N CYS A 846 -11.88 -60.95 -11.57
CA CYS A 846 -12.08 -61.29 -12.97
C CYS A 846 -13.46 -60.84 -13.51
N CYS A 847 -13.45 -60.26 -14.70
CA CYS A 847 -14.59 -59.86 -15.53
C CYS A 847 -14.78 -60.76 -16.77
N SER A 848 -13.91 -61.75 -16.98
CA SER A 848 -13.99 -62.76 -18.03
C SER A 848 -13.42 -64.08 -17.53
N ALA A 849 -13.61 -65.17 -18.29
CA ALA A 849 -12.91 -66.42 -18.00
C ALA A 849 -11.39 -66.24 -18.17
N GLY A 850 -10.61 -66.92 -17.31
CA GLY A 850 -9.15 -66.83 -17.24
C GLY A 850 -8.67 -66.63 -15.79
N ASP A 851 -7.36 -66.68 -15.59
CA ASP A 851 -6.75 -66.48 -14.27
C ASP A 851 -6.48 -64.99 -13.98
N LEU A 852 -6.47 -64.62 -12.69
CA LEU A 852 -6.19 -63.25 -12.25
C LEU A 852 -4.68 -62.94 -12.42
N PRO A 853 -4.29 -61.82 -13.08
CA PRO A 853 -2.88 -61.46 -13.24
C PRO A 853 -2.18 -61.23 -11.88
N ASP A 854 -0.88 -61.54 -11.78
CA ASP A 854 -0.10 -61.48 -10.53
C ASP A 854 0.53 -60.09 -10.31
N PHE A 855 0.03 -59.36 -9.31
CA PHE A 855 0.37 -57.94 -9.07
C PHE A 855 1.31 -57.68 -7.86
N LYS A 856 2.00 -58.69 -7.32
CA LYS A 856 2.88 -58.53 -6.14
C LYS A 856 4.37 -58.47 -6.51
N PRO A 857 5.22 -57.67 -5.81
CA PRO A 857 6.67 -57.89 -5.81
C PRO A 857 6.99 -59.24 -5.12
N LYS A 858 7.86 -60.06 -5.71
CA LYS A 858 8.10 -61.44 -5.24
C LYS A 858 9.27 -61.53 -4.24
N PRO A 859 9.15 -62.31 -3.14
CA PRO A 859 10.24 -62.58 -2.20
C PRO A 859 11.37 -63.43 -2.79
N ASN A 860 12.55 -63.39 -2.14
CA ASN A 860 13.70 -64.25 -2.43
C ASN A 860 13.43 -65.73 -2.04
N GLU A 861 14.28 -66.64 -2.53
CA GLU A 861 14.21 -68.09 -2.24
C GLU A 861 14.33 -68.45 -0.73
N ASP A 862 14.79 -67.52 0.12
CA ASP A 862 14.87 -67.71 1.58
C ASP A 862 13.59 -67.31 2.35
N GLY A 863 12.55 -66.86 1.64
CA GLY A 863 11.23 -66.62 2.20
C GLY A 863 11.05 -65.32 2.99
N SER A 864 11.99 -64.38 2.95
CA SER A 864 11.84 -63.10 3.67
C SER A 864 11.26 -61.98 2.79
N CYS A 865 10.08 -61.47 3.20
CA CYS A 865 9.56 -60.12 2.94
C CYS A 865 8.53 -59.78 4.04
N ASN A 866 8.97 -59.12 5.12
CA ASN A 866 8.09 -58.56 6.15
C ASN A 866 8.61 -57.15 6.48
N LEU A 867 7.83 -56.12 6.15
CA LEU A 867 8.14 -54.72 6.44
C LEU A 867 7.43 -54.32 7.73
N THR A 868 8.20 -54.04 8.77
CA THR A 868 7.72 -53.49 10.03
C THR A 868 7.78 -51.96 10.03
N ARG A 869 7.11 -51.32 10.99
CA ARG A 869 7.24 -49.87 11.21
C ARG A 869 8.71 -49.47 11.43
N GLN A 870 9.44 -50.28 12.20
CA GLN A 870 10.85 -50.05 12.44
C GLN A 870 11.66 -50.11 11.15
N ASP A 871 11.33 -51.02 10.24
CA ASP A 871 11.98 -51.09 8.93
C ASP A 871 11.75 -49.81 8.12
N LEU A 872 10.55 -49.21 8.18
CA LEU A 872 10.28 -47.94 7.50
C LEU A 872 11.02 -46.75 8.12
N GLU A 873 11.13 -46.69 9.46
CA GLU A 873 11.97 -45.70 10.14
C GLU A 873 13.44 -45.84 9.72
N ASP A 874 13.94 -47.08 9.72
CA ASP A 874 15.33 -47.39 9.38
C ASP A 874 15.62 -47.10 7.90
N PHE A 875 14.65 -47.26 6.99
CA PHE A 875 14.84 -47.00 5.56
C PHE A 875 14.74 -45.51 5.19
N ASN A 876 14.11 -44.67 6.03
CA ASN A 876 13.78 -43.29 5.68
C ASN A 876 14.45 -42.22 6.55
N GLY A 877 15.34 -42.59 7.47
CA GLY A 877 16.07 -41.62 8.32
C GLY A 877 16.84 -40.54 7.54
N ASN A 878 17.17 -40.79 6.27
CA ASN A 878 17.84 -39.83 5.38
C ASN A 878 16.91 -39.26 4.28
N THR A 879 15.61 -39.53 4.34
CA THR A 879 14.63 -39.02 3.37
C THR A 879 14.25 -37.58 3.73
N TRP A 880 14.32 -36.68 2.74
CA TRP A 880 14.01 -35.26 2.93
C TRP A 880 12.59 -35.06 3.50
N GLY A 881 12.48 -34.39 4.63
CA GLY A 881 11.22 -34.12 5.32
C GLY A 881 10.61 -35.34 6.05
N TRP A 882 11.39 -36.38 6.34
CA TRP A 882 10.92 -37.56 7.09
C TRP A 882 10.73 -37.25 8.57
N ASN A 883 9.48 -37.10 9.01
CA ASN A 883 9.12 -36.84 10.42
C ASN A 883 8.68 -38.11 11.16
N GLY A 884 9.10 -39.28 10.69
CA GLY A 884 8.68 -40.57 11.21
C GLY A 884 7.32 -41.05 10.70
N CYS A 885 7.02 -42.31 10.97
CA CYS A 885 5.81 -43.00 10.54
C CYS A 885 4.53 -42.46 11.19
N ASP A 886 4.65 -41.65 12.25
CA ASP A 886 3.54 -40.96 12.90
C ASP A 886 3.16 -39.65 12.20
N HIS A 887 4.06 -39.07 11.39
CA HIS A 887 3.91 -37.75 10.75
C HIS A 887 4.28 -37.78 9.26
N LEU A 888 3.76 -38.80 8.56
CA LEU A 888 3.94 -39.03 7.13
C LEU A 888 3.01 -38.13 6.29
N PHE A 889 3.57 -37.28 5.44
CA PHE A 889 2.78 -36.44 4.53
C PHE A 889 2.33 -37.22 3.28
N LYS A 890 1.10 -36.94 2.81
CA LYS A 890 0.56 -37.53 1.57
C LYS A 890 1.39 -37.11 0.37
N GLY A 891 1.87 -38.07 -0.43
CA GLY A 891 2.70 -37.81 -1.60
C GLY A 891 4.20 -37.77 -1.33
N THR A 892 4.62 -37.92 -0.07
CA THR A 892 6.03 -38.18 0.28
C THR A 892 6.45 -39.50 -0.33
N ILE A 893 7.49 -39.45 -1.16
CA ILE A 893 8.10 -40.66 -1.72
C ILE A 893 9.04 -41.21 -0.64
N ILE A 894 8.80 -42.45 -0.23
CA ILE A 894 9.56 -43.12 0.82
C ILE A 894 10.23 -44.37 0.29
N CYS A 895 11.31 -44.76 0.94
CA CYS A 895 11.98 -46.02 0.72
C CYS A 895 11.18 -47.15 1.40
N LEU A 896 10.76 -48.13 0.62
CA LEU A 896 10.13 -49.37 1.11
C LEU A 896 11.13 -50.52 1.25
N SER A 897 12.42 -50.23 1.06
CA SER A 897 13.56 -51.12 1.25
C SER A 897 14.81 -50.26 1.42
N LYS A 898 15.92 -50.82 1.90
CA LYS A 898 17.20 -50.11 1.96
C LYS A 898 17.61 -49.61 0.56
N GLY A 899 17.96 -48.33 0.44
CA GLY A 899 18.34 -47.72 -0.82
C GLY A 899 18.61 -46.22 -0.66
N THR A 900 18.93 -45.54 -1.76
CA THR A 900 19.14 -44.10 -1.77
C THR A 900 17.79 -43.36 -1.70
N PRO A 901 17.63 -42.38 -0.79
CA PRO A 901 16.40 -41.59 -0.70
C PRO A 901 16.06 -40.87 -2.01
N PRO A 902 14.77 -40.72 -2.34
CA PRO A 902 14.34 -39.96 -3.52
C PRO A 902 14.69 -38.48 -3.36
N PHE A 903 15.14 -37.85 -4.45
CA PHE A 903 15.43 -36.42 -4.45
C PHE A 903 14.13 -35.61 -4.28
N PRO A 904 14.10 -34.57 -3.42
CA PRO A 904 12.87 -33.85 -3.12
C PRO A 904 12.37 -33.06 -4.33
N SER A 905 11.04 -32.91 -4.44
CA SER A 905 10.44 -32.12 -5.51
C SER A 905 10.72 -30.63 -5.33
N PRO A 906 10.95 -29.87 -6.43
CA PRO A 906 11.20 -28.44 -6.34
C PRO A 906 10.01 -27.65 -5.82
N ILE A 907 10.27 -26.58 -5.06
CA ILE A 907 9.26 -25.63 -4.59
C ILE A 907 9.56 -24.26 -5.21
N ALA A 908 8.56 -23.70 -5.91
CA ALA A 908 8.72 -22.50 -6.76
C ALA A 908 9.23 -21.24 -6.05
N ASN A 909 9.06 -21.11 -4.73
CA ASN A 909 9.48 -19.95 -3.94
C ASN A 909 10.75 -20.19 -3.09
N SER A 910 11.39 -21.35 -3.21
CA SER A 910 12.64 -21.63 -2.50
C SER A 910 13.83 -20.98 -3.21
N VAL A 911 14.76 -20.43 -2.42
CA VAL A 911 15.96 -19.69 -2.85
C VAL A 911 17.28 -20.39 -2.46
N CYS A 912 17.23 -21.38 -1.57
CA CYS A 912 18.37 -22.23 -1.17
C CYS A 912 17.92 -23.66 -0.84
N GLY A 913 18.86 -24.58 -0.69
CA GLY A 913 18.59 -25.98 -0.36
C GLY A 913 18.22 -26.83 -1.59
N PRO A 914 17.91 -28.14 -1.39
CA PRO A 914 17.68 -29.09 -2.47
C PRO A 914 16.34 -28.91 -3.21
N GLN A 915 15.41 -28.13 -2.64
CA GLN A 915 14.11 -27.84 -3.25
C GLN A 915 14.11 -26.60 -4.16
N TYR A 916 15.23 -25.86 -4.25
CA TYR A 916 15.42 -24.78 -5.21
C TYR A 916 15.06 -25.25 -6.64
N PRO A 917 14.31 -24.49 -7.46
CA PRO A 917 13.98 -24.91 -8.82
C PRO A 917 15.19 -24.96 -9.75
N GLY A 918 15.55 -26.15 -10.25
CA GLY A 918 16.58 -26.33 -11.29
C GLY A 918 17.75 -27.30 -11.05
N PRO A 919 18.12 -27.73 -9.83
CA PRO A 919 19.27 -28.62 -9.63
C PRO A 919 18.92 -30.06 -10.03
N LYS A 920 19.94 -30.78 -10.50
CA LYS A 920 19.87 -32.24 -10.69
C LYS A 920 20.41 -32.94 -9.43
N PRO A 921 19.90 -34.13 -9.06
CA PRO A 921 20.39 -34.87 -7.91
C PRO A 921 21.91 -35.11 -8.00
N PRO A 922 22.68 -34.99 -6.92
CA PRO A 922 24.10 -35.40 -6.89
C PRO A 922 24.23 -36.86 -7.31
N ALA A 923 25.21 -37.18 -8.14
CA ALA A 923 25.40 -38.53 -8.67
C ALA A 923 25.85 -39.55 -7.60
N ASP A 924 26.40 -39.08 -6.49
CA ASP A 924 26.93 -39.85 -5.36
C ASP A 924 26.00 -39.86 -4.13
N GLY A 925 24.89 -39.11 -4.16
CA GLY A 925 23.93 -39.02 -3.05
C GLY A 925 24.46 -38.29 -1.81
N SER A 926 25.47 -37.43 -1.96
CA SER A 926 26.03 -36.61 -0.87
C SER A 926 25.00 -35.66 -0.24
N ASP A 927 25.32 -35.12 0.95
CA ASP A 927 24.44 -34.32 1.81
C ASP A 927 23.64 -33.26 1.04
N ILE A 928 22.40 -33.62 0.68
CA ILE A 928 21.55 -32.81 -0.20
C ILE A 928 21.13 -31.50 0.46
N ALA A 929 21.31 -31.37 1.79
CA ALA A 929 21.07 -30.14 2.54
C ALA A 929 22.01 -28.99 2.12
N ASP A 930 23.24 -29.31 1.72
CA ASP A 930 24.26 -28.34 1.31
C ASP A 930 24.11 -27.83 -0.13
N LEU A 931 23.09 -28.31 -0.86
CA LEU A 931 22.83 -27.90 -2.23
C LEU A 931 22.26 -26.48 -2.29
N ASN A 932 22.78 -25.69 -3.23
CA ASN A 932 22.36 -24.30 -3.47
C ASN A 932 22.48 -23.46 -2.18
N PRO A 933 23.71 -23.26 -1.67
CA PRO A 933 23.92 -22.45 -0.49
C PRO A 933 23.45 -21.02 -0.74
N CYS A 934 23.06 -20.36 0.34
CA CYS A 934 22.71 -18.95 0.26
C CYS A 934 23.91 -18.10 -0.20
N PRO A 935 23.66 -17.01 -0.96
CA PRO A 935 24.70 -16.02 -1.24
C PRO A 935 25.39 -15.56 0.04
N LEU A 936 26.70 -15.31 -0.05
CA LEU A 936 27.55 -14.84 1.06
C LEU A 936 27.67 -15.80 2.25
N ASN A 937 27.41 -17.11 2.04
CA ASN A 937 27.35 -18.12 3.11
C ASN A 937 26.36 -17.72 4.23
N ALA A 938 25.24 -17.07 3.89
CA ALA A 938 24.16 -16.88 4.86
C ALA A 938 23.51 -18.23 5.24
N CYS A 939 22.75 -18.24 6.33
CA CYS A 939 22.06 -19.44 6.79
C CYS A 939 20.85 -19.76 5.90
N CYS A 940 20.61 -21.04 5.63
CA CYS A 940 19.43 -21.52 4.90
C CYS A 940 18.50 -22.27 5.85
N ASN A 941 17.21 -21.93 5.87
CA ASN A 941 16.22 -22.66 6.69
C ASN A 941 15.56 -23.82 5.93
N ILE A 942 14.79 -24.68 6.63
CA ILE A 942 14.19 -25.89 6.02
C ILE A 942 13.18 -25.57 4.90
N TRP A 943 12.68 -24.33 4.86
CA TRP A 943 11.74 -23.84 3.84
C TRP A 943 12.47 -23.31 2.59
N GLY A 944 13.80 -23.46 2.54
CA GLY A 944 14.65 -23.02 1.45
C GLY A 944 14.76 -21.51 1.37
N GLN A 945 14.78 -20.80 2.50
CA GLN A 945 14.94 -19.34 2.57
C GLN A 945 16.26 -18.94 3.22
N CYS A 946 16.86 -17.85 2.73
CA CYS A 946 18.15 -17.33 3.19
C CYS A 946 18.02 -16.21 4.22
N GLY A 947 18.84 -16.24 5.28
CA GLY A 947 18.94 -15.15 6.24
C GLY A 947 20.10 -15.29 7.23
N ILE A 948 20.33 -14.25 8.03
CA ILE A 948 21.43 -14.20 9.04
C ILE A 948 20.91 -14.07 10.48
N THR A 949 19.59 -14.17 10.67
CA THR A 949 18.96 -14.08 11.99
C THR A 949 18.68 -15.46 12.57
N LYS A 950 18.32 -15.52 13.85
CA LYS A 950 18.02 -16.77 14.57
C LYS A 950 16.95 -17.62 13.87
N ASP A 951 16.00 -16.99 13.18
CA ASP A 951 14.95 -17.69 12.43
C ASP A 951 15.47 -18.48 11.22
N PHE A 952 16.72 -18.24 10.80
CA PHE A 952 17.37 -18.92 9.68
C PHE A 952 18.59 -19.73 10.12
N CYS A 953 19.28 -19.30 11.19
CA CYS A 953 20.56 -19.87 11.61
C CYS A 953 20.44 -20.84 12.80
N ALA A 954 19.29 -20.89 13.49
CA ALA A 954 19.12 -21.82 14.60
C ALA A 954 18.93 -23.25 14.09
N ASP A 955 19.85 -24.14 14.46
CA ASP A 955 19.69 -25.58 14.23
C ASP A 955 18.70 -26.16 15.23
N THR A 956 17.49 -26.44 14.74
CA THR A 956 16.41 -27.13 15.46
C THR A 956 15.96 -28.37 14.70
N ASN A 957 16.85 -28.98 13.91
CA ASN A 957 16.49 -30.16 13.11
C ASN A 957 16.16 -31.37 13.99
N THR A 958 15.19 -32.19 13.57
CA THR A 958 14.71 -33.35 14.36
C THR A 958 15.32 -34.68 13.93
N GLY A 959 16.35 -34.66 13.09
CA GLY A 959 17.16 -35.82 12.72
C GLY A 959 17.24 -36.03 11.21
N ALA A 960 16.10 -36.17 10.53
CA ALA A 960 16.07 -36.29 9.07
C ALA A 960 16.28 -34.91 8.38
N PRO A 961 16.93 -34.84 7.23
CA PRO A 961 17.21 -33.57 6.56
C PRO A 961 15.90 -32.87 6.14
N GLY A 962 15.84 -31.54 6.29
CA GLY A 962 14.65 -30.74 5.95
C GLY A 962 13.50 -30.83 6.97
N THR A 963 13.80 -31.15 8.23
CA THR A 963 12.83 -31.20 9.35
C THR A 963 13.18 -30.19 10.44
N ALA A 964 12.22 -29.78 11.27
CA ALA A 964 12.51 -28.93 12.42
C ALA A 964 11.54 -29.19 13.58
N GLU A 965 11.95 -28.80 14.80
CA GLU A 965 11.11 -28.84 15.98
C GLU A 965 9.83 -28.00 15.80
N PRO A 966 8.69 -28.43 16.37
CA PRO A 966 7.43 -27.68 16.27
C PRO A 966 7.58 -26.21 16.69
N GLY A 967 7.10 -25.29 15.85
CA GLY A 967 7.16 -23.85 16.11
C GLY A 967 8.50 -23.19 15.76
N THR A 968 9.41 -23.91 15.10
CA THR A 968 10.69 -23.39 14.63
C THR A 968 10.84 -23.56 13.11
N HIS A 969 11.84 -22.91 12.52
CA HIS A 969 12.07 -22.97 11.06
C HIS A 969 13.25 -23.87 10.66
N GLY A 970 14.05 -24.34 11.62
CA GLY A 970 15.26 -25.14 11.41
C GLY A 970 16.31 -24.46 10.53
N CYS A 971 17.54 -24.96 10.57
CA CYS A 971 18.60 -24.50 9.69
C CYS A 971 19.22 -25.71 9.01
N ILE A 972 19.37 -25.69 7.69
CA ILE A 972 19.92 -26.79 6.90
C ILE A 972 21.32 -26.47 6.33
N PHE A 973 21.75 -25.21 6.34
CA PHE A 973 23.08 -24.81 5.87
C PHE A 973 23.61 -23.59 6.64
N ASN A 974 24.90 -23.60 6.97
CA ASN A 974 25.62 -22.56 7.73
C ASN A 974 24.95 -22.23 9.08
N CYS A 975 24.66 -23.27 9.85
CA CYS A 975 23.85 -23.19 11.06
C CYS A 975 24.71 -22.94 12.30
N ASP A 976 25.16 -21.71 12.49
CA ASP A 976 25.74 -21.27 13.76
C ASP A 976 25.77 -19.73 13.84
N LEU A 977 25.71 -19.19 15.05
CA LEU A 977 25.92 -17.77 15.36
C LEU A 977 27.10 -17.54 16.31
N ASP A 978 27.81 -18.59 16.72
CA ASP A 978 28.89 -18.51 17.71
C ASP A 978 30.20 -17.94 17.12
N VAL A 979 30.88 -17.12 17.93
CA VAL A 979 32.19 -16.55 17.57
C VAL A 979 33.30 -17.53 17.98
N VAL A 980 33.93 -18.18 17.00
CA VAL A 980 35.02 -19.14 17.23
C VAL A 980 36.38 -18.44 17.39
N LYS A 981 37.10 -18.72 18.48
CA LYS A 981 38.44 -18.17 18.76
C LYS A 981 39.54 -19.19 18.40
N GLY A 982 40.37 -18.89 17.40
CA GLY A 982 41.47 -19.76 16.96
C GLY A 982 42.76 -19.64 17.80
N ASP A 983 43.70 -20.57 17.57
CA ASP A 983 44.95 -20.81 18.30
C ASP A 983 46.21 -20.13 17.69
N GLY A 984 46.02 -19.10 16.85
CA GLY A 984 46.99 -18.53 15.90
C GLY A 984 48.47 -18.46 16.30
N THR A 985 49.34 -18.89 15.38
CA THR A 985 50.80 -19.05 15.51
C THR A 985 51.61 -17.75 15.31
N GLY A 986 51.32 -16.71 16.09
CA GLY A 986 52.17 -15.51 16.19
C GLY A 986 51.49 -14.18 15.89
N ALA A 987 52.16 -13.08 16.24
CA ALA A 987 51.65 -11.72 16.07
C ALA A 987 52.06 -11.14 14.70
N ILE A 988 51.07 -10.74 13.90
CA ILE A 988 51.26 -9.97 12.68
C ILE A 988 51.09 -8.48 12.97
N LYS A 989 51.95 -7.66 12.37
CA LYS A 989 51.80 -6.20 12.32
C LYS A 989 51.39 -5.82 10.91
N ILE A 990 50.18 -5.29 10.77
CA ILE A 990 49.55 -4.96 9.49
C ILE A 990 49.49 -3.44 9.34
N ALA A 991 49.86 -2.94 8.16
CA ALA A 991 49.58 -1.57 7.74
C ALA A 991 48.61 -1.56 6.56
N TYR A 992 47.79 -0.50 6.48
CA TYR A 992 46.94 -0.21 5.33
C TYR A 992 47.44 1.08 4.68
N PHE A 993 47.90 0.96 3.44
CA PHE A 993 48.41 2.05 2.62
C PHE A 993 47.32 2.53 1.66
N GLN A 994 46.97 3.81 1.78
CA GLN A 994 45.93 4.45 0.98
C GLN A 994 46.51 5.00 -0.32
N GLY A 995 46.31 4.29 -1.44
CA GLY A 995 46.93 4.59 -2.73
C GLY A 995 46.67 6.00 -3.28
N TYR A 996 45.49 6.56 -3.02
CA TYR A 996 45.11 7.91 -3.47
C TYR A 996 45.59 9.03 -2.53
N GLY A 997 46.33 8.71 -1.47
CA GLY A 997 46.75 9.67 -0.44
C GLY A 997 47.59 10.83 -0.97
N LEU A 998 48.33 10.65 -2.07
CA LEU A 998 49.14 11.71 -2.71
C LEU A 998 48.33 12.91 -3.23
N SER A 999 47.03 12.74 -3.44
CA SER A 999 46.15 13.84 -3.87
C SER A 999 45.86 14.85 -2.75
N ARG A 1000 46.26 14.55 -1.50
CA ARG A 1000 46.01 15.40 -0.34
C ARG A 1000 46.99 16.57 -0.28
N GLU A 1001 46.53 17.72 0.18
CA GLU A 1001 47.38 18.90 0.39
C GLU A 1001 48.43 18.69 1.50
N CYS A 1002 48.14 17.83 2.49
CA CYS A 1002 49.04 17.50 3.60
C CYS A 1002 48.79 16.08 4.14
N LEU A 1003 49.66 15.60 5.03
CA LEU A 1003 49.57 14.27 5.66
C LEU A 1003 49.51 13.11 4.64
N PHE A 1004 50.21 13.28 3.52
CA PHE A 1004 50.46 12.20 2.57
C PHE A 1004 51.85 11.62 2.79
N GLN A 1005 52.00 10.35 2.47
CA GLN A 1005 53.27 9.65 2.49
C GLN A 1005 53.39 8.92 1.15
N ASP A 1006 54.56 9.03 0.53
CA ASP A 1006 54.86 8.24 -0.66
C ASP A 1006 55.11 6.78 -0.24
N ALA A 1007 54.59 5.80 -0.98
CA ALA A 1007 54.75 4.37 -0.67
C ALA A 1007 56.23 3.95 -0.51
N SER A 1008 57.16 4.63 -1.21
CA SER A 1008 58.61 4.39 -1.06
C SER A 1008 59.17 4.78 0.31
N GLN A 1009 58.44 5.60 1.08
CA GLN A 1009 58.85 6.10 2.40
C GLN A 1009 58.32 5.25 3.56
N VAL A 1010 57.60 4.15 3.27
CA VAL A 1010 57.06 3.27 4.32
C VAL A 1010 58.21 2.53 5.02
N ASP A 1011 58.30 2.68 6.35
CA ASP A 1011 59.25 1.94 7.17
C ASP A 1011 58.83 0.47 7.31
N THR A 1012 59.43 -0.39 6.50
CA THR A 1012 59.09 -1.82 6.44
C THR A 1012 59.56 -2.62 7.65
N SER A 1013 60.44 -2.06 8.50
CA SER A 1013 60.89 -2.75 9.72
C SER A 1013 59.78 -2.87 10.78
N GLN A 1014 58.76 -2.02 10.70
CA GLN A 1014 57.66 -1.98 11.65
C GLN A 1014 56.50 -2.91 11.31
N TYR A 1015 56.44 -3.41 10.07
CA TYR A 1015 55.28 -4.15 9.56
C TYR A 1015 55.67 -5.49 8.95
N THR A 1016 54.88 -6.51 9.24
CA THR A 1016 55.00 -7.82 8.61
C THR A 1016 54.23 -7.88 7.29
N HIS A 1017 53.12 -7.14 7.19
CA HIS A 1017 52.22 -7.10 6.05
C HIS A 1017 51.77 -5.67 5.80
N ILE A 1018 51.68 -5.28 4.53
CA ILE A 1018 51.21 -3.96 4.11
C ILE A 1018 50.18 -4.18 2.99
N HIS A 1019 48.97 -3.66 3.19
CA HIS A 1019 47.89 -3.70 2.21
C HIS A 1019 47.88 -2.41 1.40
N PHE A 1020 47.88 -2.51 0.07
CA PHE A 1020 47.50 -1.41 -0.80
C PHE A 1020 45.98 -1.42 -0.95
N ALA A 1021 45.32 -0.38 -0.47
CA ALA A 1021 43.86 -0.30 -0.44
C ALA A 1021 43.28 0.12 -1.81
N PHE A 1022 42.12 -0.45 -2.14
CA PHE A 1022 41.26 -0.09 -3.28
C PHE A 1022 41.81 -0.35 -4.68
N GLY A 1023 42.42 -1.51 -4.90
CA GLY A 1023 42.60 -2.02 -6.26
C GLY A 1023 41.28 -2.54 -6.82
N THR A 1024 41.11 -2.52 -8.13
CA THR A 1024 40.05 -3.20 -8.86
C THR A 1024 40.68 -4.05 -9.98
N LEU A 1025 39.87 -4.86 -10.64
CA LEU A 1025 40.28 -5.60 -11.82
C LEU A 1025 39.51 -5.09 -13.02
N THR A 1026 40.18 -4.88 -14.14
CA THR A 1026 39.52 -4.63 -15.42
C THR A 1026 38.78 -5.88 -15.90
N THR A 1027 37.96 -5.75 -16.94
CA THR A 1027 37.33 -6.90 -17.61
C THR A 1027 38.34 -7.89 -18.20
N SER A 1028 39.60 -7.47 -18.35
CA SER A 1028 40.71 -8.32 -18.80
C SER A 1028 41.53 -8.89 -17.63
N TYR A 1029 41.07 -8.72 -16.39
CA TYR A 1029 41.77 -9.10 -15.15
C TYR A 1029 43.09 -8.36 -14.90
N ASP A 1030 43.30 -7.21 -15.54
CA ASP A 1030 44.41 -6.33 -15.21
C ASP A 1030 44.12 -5.56 -13.93
N VAL A 1031 45.14 -5.29 -13.11
CA VAL A 1031 44.99 -4.45 -11.92
C VAL A 1031 44.79 -3.00 -12.33
N ASP A 1032 43.66 -2.44 -11.93
CA ASP A 1032 43.36 -1.01 -12.01
C ASP A 1032 43.37 -0.43 -10.58
N VAL A 1033 43.96 0.74 -10.41
CA VAL A 1033 44.04 1.45 -9.12
C VAL A 1033 43.52 2.88 -9.24
N GLY A 1034 42.77 3.16 -10.32
CA GLY A 1034 42.13 4.45 -10.57
C GLY A 1034 43.05 5.46 -11.23
N ASP A 1035 43.28 6.60 -10.57
CA ASP A 1035 43.94 7.75 -11.18
C ASP A 1035 45.46 7.59 -11.35
N ALA A 1036 46.08 8.58 -12.00
CA ALA A 1036 47.51 8.59 -12.28
C ALA A 1036 48.39 8.63 -11.02
N LEU A 1037 47.93 9.29 -9.94
CA LEU A 1037 48.67 9.38 -8.68
C LEU A 1037 48.64 8.04 -7.93
N SER A 1038 47.49 7.38 -7.91
CA SER A 1038 47.29 6.05 -7.36
C SER A 1038 48.04 4.99 -8.16
N SER A 1039 48.09 5.13 -9.48
CA SER A 1039 48.92 4.31 -10.37
C SER A 1039 50.42 4.46 -10.09
N TYR A 1040 50.88 5.71 -9.88
CA TYR A 1040 52.25 5.97 -9.45
C TYR A 1040 52.54 5.37 -8.07
N GLN A 1041 51.66 5.58 -7.09
CA GLN A 1041 51.79 5.01 -5.75
C GLN A 1041 51.80 3.48 -5.75
N PHE A 1042 50.99 2.85 -6.59
CA PHE A 1042 51.00 1.40 -6.76
C PHE A 1042 52.32 0.93 -7.41
N GLY A 1043 52.88 1.72 -8.33
CA GLY A 1043 54.21 1.53 -8.89
C GLY A 1043 55.30 1.48 -7.81
N GLU A 1044 55.32 2.46 -6.91
CA GLU A 1044 56.28 2.52 -5.80
C GLU A 1044 56.00 1.45 -4.73
N PHE A 1045 54.73 1.16 -4.43
CA PHE A 1045 54.34 0.07 -3.54
C PHE A 1045 54.88 -1.30 -3.99
N LYS A 1046 54.85 -1.57 -5.30
CA LYS A 1046 55.45 -2.79 -5.90
C LYS A 1046 56.96 -2.89 -5.73
N ARG A 1047 57.65 -1.83 -5.28
CA ARG A 1047 59.10 -1.83 -5.02
C ARG A 1047 59.45 -2.05 -3.55
N ILE A 1048 58.48 -1.96 -2.64
CA ILE A 1048 58.67 -2.21 -1.21
C ILE A 1048 59.21 -3.63 -0.96
N SER A 1049 60.20 -3.77 -0.07
CA SER A 1049 60.79 -5.06 0.30
C SER A 1049 60.94 -5.18 1.82
N GLY A 1050 60.98 -6.41 2.35
CA GLY A 1050 61.07 -6.68 3.80
C GLY A 1050 59.73 -6.92 4.50
N ALA A 1051 58.61 -6.44 3.95
CA ALA A 1051 57.24 -6.75 4.39
C ALA A 1051 56.44 -7.42 3.27
N LYS A 1052 55.47 -8.28 3.60
CA LYS A 1052 54.58 -8.87 2.59
C LYS A 1052 53.62 -7.80 2.05
N ARG A 1053 53.58 -7.67 0.72
CA ARG A 1053 52.71 -6.72 0.02
C ARG A 1053 51.43 -7.42 -0.40
N ILE A 1054 50.30 -6.84 -0.07
CA ILE A 1054 48.98 -7.37 -0.39
C ILE A 1054 48.22 -6.29 -1.16
N LEU A 1055 47.62 -6.64 -2.29
CA LEU A 1055 46.65 -5.78 -2.96
C LEU A 1055 45.27 -6.16 -2.44
N SER A 1056 44.59 -5.20 -1.80
CA SER A 1056 43.18 -5.37 -1.44
C SER A 1056 42.34 -4.96 -2.64
N LEU A 1057 41.61 -5.93 -3.21
CA LEU A 1057 40.63 -5.66 -4.25
C LEU A 1057 39.33 -5.17 -3.60
N GLY A 1058 38.88 -3.97 -3.99
CA GLY A 1058 37.68 -3.36 -3.47
C GLY A 1058 37.82 -2.69 -2.10
N GLY A 1059 36.69 -2.62 -1.41
CA GLY A 1059 36.41 -2.00 -0.12
C GLY A 1059 35.02 -2.45 0.36
N TRP A 1060 34.55 -1.99 1.53
CA TRP A 1060 33.23 -2.39 2.06
C TRP A 1060 32.11 -2.19 1.04
N ASP A 1061 32.06 -1.02 0.40
CA ASP A 1061 31.09 -0.70 -0.63
C ASP A 1061 31.25 -1.63 -1.86
N PHE A 1062 32.47 -1.82 -2.37
CA PHE A 1062 32.75 -2.76 -3.47
C PHE A 1062 32.47 -4.24 -3.13
N SER A 1063 32.38 -4.62 -1.84
CA SER A 1063 32.13 -6.03 -1.47
C SER A 1063 30.69 -6.28 -1.03
N THR A 1064 29.90 -5.21 -0.83
CA THR A 1064 28.53 -5.30 -0.31
C THR A 1064 27.50 -4.64 -1.23
N MET A 1065 27.95 -3.88 -2.23
CA MET A 1065 27.09 -3.37 -3.30
C MET A 1065 26.84 -4.47 -4.34
N PRO A 1066 25.59 -4.70 -4.78
CA PRO A 1066 25.28 -5.73 -5.78
C PRO A 1066 25.92 -5.57 -7.17
N ALA A 1067 26.58 -4.44 -7.44
CA ALA A 1067 27.08 -4.03 -8.77
C ALA A 1067 28.58 -4.32 -9.01
N THR A 1068 29.26 -4.88 -8.02
CA THR A 1068 30.70 -5.19 -7.98
C THR A 1068 30.87 -6.66 -7.66
#